data_AF-A0A238VZG2-F1
#
_entry.id   AF-A0A238VZG2-F1
#
_cell.length_a   1.000
_cell.length_b   1.000
_cell.length_c   1.000
_cell.angle_alpha   90.00
_cell.angle_beta   90.00
_cell.angle_gamma   90.00
#
_symmetry.space_group_name_H-M   'P 1'
#
loop_
_entity.id
_entity.type
_entity.pdbx_description
1 polymer ?
#
loop_
_entity_poly.entity_id
_entity_poly.type
_entity_poly.pdbx_seq_one_letter_code
_entity_poly.pdbx_strand_id
1 'polypeptide(L)'
;MLRTLAAAALLTAAVLSMPQAAQAADLDLTGYVNPFVGTDDSNSPNPVGGGAGGSTFPGATVPFGMVQFSPDTPTGSPSGYRDKDRTIESFSLTHFNGAGCPNNEDLPILPITGNLGSSPGSAWTSYASAYTKTNESAAPGYYKNRLDKYGIDAELSATTRTGALRLTYPATTTARVLINASRSATGDRAGTVSISGNRVSGEHTAGGFCGGRTFKMYYSIQFDRTPTGVGTFNGGTVTAGSTSVSGNQAGAYVTFDTSSNQVINATIGISFVSVTNAQNNATAEAGAFATVRANADAAWNTALNRIQVTGGGTTDLQKFYTALYHVLMNPNISSDTNGQYMGFDGAVHSASHPVYQNYSGWDIYRSWAALTALIAPDVMTDIVKSMVLDGQQGGLLPKWSHQTAEDFVMPGDPGPIIVASAYAFGVRDFDTAAALALMKKSATGGSTQGTVLRGNRGSYESAHYIPGNPSETLEYASSDFAISQFAKALGDTAAYNTYATHSQYWRSLFNGESSYIHTRGSDGAYAWPLNPATESPYVEGNAAQYTWMVPHNLGALVTLMGGPATAVQRLDHHFTELNGGLSRPYFYVGNEPEHGVPWAYNYARKPAGTSDAVRRVMSESFTTGAGGLPGNDDLGATSAWYIWSALGLYPVAPGSDLLTVHGGLFPQALIQRPGGNITITGGSATNRYVQSLSVDGTATSHSWIRYPQIGGGATIAYTMGSSPASWGTAAGDVPPSFGDGAQQPPAEPDLGPNLALNKTATGGAAACGSTEGPAKAVDGLLKDNSKWCTTGTPRTLTVDLGSAQNVSSFVVKHAGLGGERTNWNTGAFTIATSTDNATWSNAVTVGTARASRTYAPIPARTARYVRLDVTTPANDTNTAARIYELEVYGSSSAPADLALRQPATADSTCGANEGADKAVNGSWLGGWNDKWCSGGSSKWLQTDLGGTKHVGSVVIRHAGAGGEYPAWNTRDFDLLTSSDGTTWTTRATVRGNTADSTTTTIDADARYVRLNIVTPASDGNTAARIYEFDVRG
;
A
#
# COMPACT_ATOMS: atom_id res chain seq x y z
N MET A 1 -54.93 62.85 -8.53
CA MET A 1 -53.67 63.15 -9.25
C MET A 1 -52.55 62.47 -8.46
N LEU A 2 -51.62 61.64 -8.93
CA LEU A 2 -51.38 60.90 -10.16
C LEU A 2 -50.19 59.95 -9.81
N ARG A 3 -50.39 58.62 -9.91
CA ARG A 3 -49.44 57.51 -10.19
C ARG A 3 -48.05 57.42 -9.51
N THR A 4 -47.81 56.31 -8.77
CA THR A 4 -46.71 55.30 -8.96
C THR A 4 -46.86 54.18 -7.90
N LEU A 5 -47.37 52.99 -8.25
CA LEU A 5 -46.73 51.77 -8.80
C LEU A 5 -45.96 50.91 -7.77
N ALA A 6 -46.60 49.80 -7.39
CA ALA A 6 -46.00 48.63 -6.75
C ALA A 6 -45.19 47.81 -7.76
N ALA A 7 -44.00 47.35 -7.37
CA ALA A 7 -43.23 46.36 -8.11
C ALA A 7 -42.72 45.29 -7.13
N ALA A 8 -43.28 44.09 -7.24
CA ALA A 8 -42.80 42.89 -6.58
C ALA A 8 -41.50 42.43 -7.26
N ALA A 9 -40.45 42.21 -6.48
CA ALA A 9 -39.19 41.64 -6.95
C ALA A 9 -39.31 40.11 -6.99
N LEU A 10 -39.38 39.54 -8.21
CA LEU A 10 -39.10 38.13 -8.47
C LEU A 10 -37.58 37.90 -8.34
N LEU A 11 -37.14 37.20 -7.29
CA LEU A 11 -35.84 36.55 -7.27
C LEU A 11 -35.97 35.21 -8.02
N THR A 12 -35.60 35.20 -9.29
CA THR A 12 -35.29 33.97 -10.02
C THR A 12 -33.97 33.41 -9.52
N ALA A 13 -34.02 32.29 -8.79
CA ALA A 13 -32.86 31.46 -8.54
C ALA A 13 -32.36 30.91 -9.87
N ALA A 14 -31.27 31.47 -10.39
CA ALA A 14 -30.54 30.90 -11.50
C ALA A 14 -29.86 29.62 -10.99
N VAL A 15 -30.47 28.46 -11.26
CA VAL A 15 -29.82 27.17 -11.14
C VAL A 15 -28.71 27.15 -12.19
N LEU A 16 -27.47 27.40 -11.76
CA LEU A 16 -26.29 27.14 -12.55
C LEU A 16 -26.22 25.62 -12.79
N SER A 17 -26.78 25.18 -13.92
CA SER A 17 -26.55 23.83 -14.44
C SER A 17 -25.06 23.70 -14.77
N MET A 18 -24.30 23.05 -13.88
CA MET A 18 -22.92 22.68 -14.17
C MET A 18 -22.91 21.81 -15.43
N PRO A 19 -22.04 22.09 -16.43
CA PRO A 19 -21.95 21.27 -17.62
C PRO A 19 -21.49 19.87 -17.20
N GLN A 20 -22.34 18.87 -17.43
CA GLN A 20 -21.98 17.47 -17.26
C GLN A 20 -20.83 17.16 -18.23
N ALA A 21 -19.70 16.67 -17.70
CA ALA A 21 -18.59 16.25 -18.54
C ALA A 21 -19.11 15.22 -19.57
N ALA A 22 -18.77 15.41 -20.84
CA ALA A 22 -19.15 14.47 -21.87
C ALA A 22 -18.57 13.09 -21.52
N GLN A 23 -19.44 12.07 -21.41
CA GLN A 23 -19.03 10.69 -21.18
C GLN A 23 -18.16 10.24 -22.37
N ALA A 24 -17.02 9.61 -22.09
CA ALA A 24 -16.19 9.06 -23.15
C ALA A 24 -16.93 7.92 -23.87
N ALA A 25 -16.55 7.64 -25.11
CA ALA A 25 -17.09 6.48 -25.81
C ALA A 25 -16.71 5.20 -25.07
N ASP A 26 -17.67 4.30 -24.88
CA ASP A 26 -17.39 2.99 -24.27
C ASP A 26 -16.51 2.16 -25.21
N LEU A 27 -15.41 1.63 -24.67
CA LEU A 27 -14.47 0.78 -25.37
C LEU A 27 -14.73 -0.69 -25.05
N ASP A 28 -14.44 -1.59 -25.98
CA ASP A 28 -14.44 -3.03 -25.75
C ASP A 28 -13.11 -3.46 -25.10
N LEU A 29 -13.07 -3.41 -23.77
CA LEU A 29 -11.88 -3.60 -22.94
C LEU A 29 -11.77 -5.02 -22.37
N THR A 30 -12.87 -5.80 -22.37
CA THR A 30 -12.84 -7.20 -21.93
C THR A 30 -11.92 -8.06 -22.78
N GLY A 31 -11.71 -7.70 -24.05
CA GLY A 31 -10.77 -8.35 -24.96
C GLY A 31 -9.30 -8.29 -24.52
N TYR A 32 -8.93 -7.41 -23.59
CA TYR A 32 -7.58 -7.36 -23.01
C TYR A 32 -7.43 -8.20 -21.74
N VAL A 33 -8.52 -8.64 -21.13
CA VAL A 33 -8.46 -9.36 -19.85
C VAL A 33 -8.10 -10.83 -20.08
N ASN A 34 -7.17 -11.34 -19.28
CA ASN A 34 -6.88 -12.77 -19.21
C ASN A 34 -7.12 -13.30 -17.79
N PRO A 35 -8.28 -13.95 -17.52
CA PRO A 35 -8.60 -14.50 -16.20
C PRO A 35 -7.65 -15.61 -15.71
N PHE A 36 -6.74 -16.12 -16.54
CA PHE A 36 -5.74 -17.09 -16.10
C PHE A 36 -4.52 -16.45 -15.42
N VAL A 37 -4.32 -15.13 -15.51
CA VAL A 37 -3.16 -14.48 -14.88
C VAL A 37 -3.27 -14.59 -13.36
N GLY A 38 -2.26 -15.19 -12.72
CA GLY A 38 -2.25 -15.44 -11.28
C GLY A 38 -2.88 -16.77 -10.87
N THR A 39 -3.14 -17.68 -11.80
CA THR A 39 -3.66 -19.03 -11.50
C THR A 39 -2.55 -20.08 -11.30
N ASP A 40 -1.28 -19.68 -11.29
CA ASP A 40 -0.13 -20.56 -10.99
C ASP A 40 0.92 -19.84 -10.14
N ASP A 41 1.92 -20.61 -9.71
CA ASP A 41 2.97 -20.17 -8.80
C ASP A 41 3.78 -18.98 -9.38
N SER A 42 4.18 -18.08 -8.51
CA SER A 42 4.98 -16.90 -8.84
C SER A 42 6.44 -17.31 -9.07
N ASN A 43 7.26 -16.36 -9.54
CA ASN A 43 8.69 -16.59 -9.71
C ASN A 43 9.53 -16.30 -8.45
N SER A 44 8.90 -16.05 -7.29
CA SER A 44 9.62 -15.76 -6.04
C SER A 44 10.41 -17.00 -5.57
N PRO A 45 11.68 -16.86 -5.12
CA PRO A 45 12.48 -17.99 -4.66
C PRO A 45 12.05 -18.51 -3.27
N ASN A 46 11.38 -17.68 -2.47
CA ASN A 46 10.84 -18.03 -1.16
C ASN A 46 9.53 -17.24 -0.93
N PRO A 47 8.42 -17.62 -1.59
CA PRO A 47 7.16 -16.92 -1.48
C PRO A 47 6.51 -17.12 -0.09
N VAL A 48 5.50 -16.32 0.21
CA VAL A 48 4.62 -16.54 1.36
C VAL A 48 4.01 -17.95 1.30
N GLY A 49 4.03 -18.67 2.42
CA GLY A 49 3.57 -20.07 2.49
C GLY A 49 2.07 -20.24 2.25
N GLY A 50 1.27 -19.20 2.49
CA GLY A 50 -0.18 -19.20 2.28
C GLY A 50 -0.62 -19.24 0.81
N GLY A 51 0.28 -18.97 -0.12
CA GLY A 51 0.04 -19.10 -1.55
C GLY A 51 1.30 -18.79 -2.34
N ALA A 52 1.80 -19.77 -3.09
CA ALA A 52 3.08 -19.66 -3.80
C ALA A 52 3.02 -18.76 -5.05
N GLY A 53 1.83 -18.26 -5.42
CA GLY A 53 1.65 -17.28 -6.46
C GLY A 53 0.21 -17.10 -6.88
N GLY A 54 -0.18 -15.83 -7.01
CA GLY A 54 -1.38 -15.28 -7.64
C GLY A 54 -2.71 -15.68 -7.04
N SER A 55 -2.89 -16.96 -6.68
CA SER A 55 -4.05 -17.56 -6.02
C SER A 55 -5.38 -17.03 -6.57
N THR A 56 -5.47 -16.81 -7.88
CA THR A 56 -6.70 -16.35 -8.55
C THR A 56 -7.48 -17.53 -9.11
N PHE A 57 -8.66 -17.27 -9.67
CA PHE A 57 -9.50 -18.26 -10.32
C PHE A 57 -10.01 -17.76 -11.69
N PRO A 58 -10.14 -18.62 -12.71
CA PRO A 58 -10.55 -18.20 -14.06
C PRO A 58 -12.06 -18.21 -14.28
N GLY A 59 -12.83 -18.53 -13.25
CA GLY A 59 -14.29 -18.68 -13.28
C GLY A 59 -15.07 -17.42 -13.65
N ALA A 60 -16.35 -17.63 -13.94
CA ALA A 60 -17.27 -16.55 -14.25
C ALA A 60 -17.72 -15.79 -13.00
N THR A 61 -17.50 -14.49 -13.00
CA THR A 61 -18.01 -13.53 -12.01
C THR A 61 -18.35 -12.21 -12.71
N VAL A 62 -19.15 -11.36 -12.06
CA VAL A 62 -19.41 -9.97 -12.47
C VAL A 62 -18.71 -9.02 -11.49
N PRO A 63 -18.51 -7.73 -11.83
CA PRO A 63 -17.89 -6.78 -10.91
C PRO A 63 -18.55 -6.82 -9.52
N PHE A 64 -17.77 -7.12 -8.50
CA PHE A 64 -18.16 -7.29 -7.10
C PHE A 64 -19.36 -8.24 -6.84
N GLY A 65 -19.55 -9.24 -7.71
CA GLY A 65 -20.64 -10.20 -7.63
C GLY A 65 -20.54 -11.15 -6.43
N MET A 66 -21.69 -11.57 -5.90
CA MET A 66 -21.81 -12.58 -4.84
C MET A 66 -21.34 -13.97 -5.32
N VAL A 67 -21.51 -14.28 -6.61
CA VAL A 67 -21.14 -15.57 -7.23
C VAL A 67 -19.79 -15.48 -7.94
N GLN A 68 -18.92 -16.46 -7.68
CA GLN A 68 -17.66 -16.70 -8.40
C GLN A 68 -17.69 -18.14 -8.94
N PHE A 69 -18.37 -18.37 -10.06
CA PHE A 69 -18.62 -19.73 -10.58
C PHE A 69 -17.40 -20.24 -11.35
N SER A 70 -16.58 -21.08 -10.71
CA SER A 70 -15.26 -21.48 -11.20
C SER A 70 -15.06 -22.99 -11.23
N PRO A 71 -14.16 -23.53 -12.08
CA PRO A 71 -13.61 -24.89 -11.93
C PRO A 71 -12.77 -25.07 -10.66
N ASP A 72 -12.85 -26.27 -10.09
CA ASP A 72 -12.00 -26.74 -8.99
C ASP A 72 -11.02 -27.82 -9.51
N THR A 73 -9.72 -27.71 -9.17
CA THR A 73 -8.65 -28.64 -9.59
C THR A 73 -7.85 -29.18 -8.39
N PRO A 74 -7.19 -30.36 -8.51
CA PRO A 74 -6.62 -31.05 -7.36
C PRO A 74 -5.55 -30.28 -6.56
N THR A 75 -4.80 -29.39 -7.20
CA THR A 75 -3.77 -28.54 -6.56
C THR A 75 -4.17 -27.07 -6.56
N GLY A 76 -5.46 -26.78 -6.74
CA GLY A 76 -6.03 -25.44 -6.87
C GLY A 76 -6.12 -24.63 -5.59
N SER A 77 -5.91 -25.26 -4.43
CA SER A 77 -5.82 -24.54 -3.15
C SER A 77 -4.75 -23.43 -3.22
N PRO A 78 -5.00 -22.23 -2.65
CA PRO A 78 -6.16 -21.88 -1.83
C PRO A 78 -7.45 -21.47 -2.57
N SER A 79 -7.41 -21.23 -3.88
CA SER A 79 -8.48 -20.52 -4.61
C SER A 79 -9.26 -21.38 -5.62
N GLY A 80 -9.23 -22.69 -5.45
CA GLY A 80 -9.95 -23.66 -6.27
C GLY A 80 -9.24 -24.10 -7.54
N TYR A 81 -8.39 -23.29 -8.16
CA TYR A 81 -7.84 -23.59 -9.49
C TYR A 81 -6.31 -23.43 -9.60
N ARG A 82 -5.67 -24.35 -10.33
CA ARG A 82 -4.27 -24.28 -10.72
C ARG A 82 -4.08 -24.55 -12.21
N ASP A 83 -3.43 -23.64 -12.94
CA ASP A 83 -3.26 -23.78 -14.39
C ASP A 83 -2.49 -25.04 -14.81
N LYS A 84 -1.51 -25.49 -14.01
CA LYS A 84 -0.75 -26.71 -14.32
C LYS A 84 -1.55 -28.01 -14.20
N ASP A 85 -2.71 -27.99 -13.55
CA ASP A 85 -3.56 -29.18 -13.43
C ASP A 85 -4.20 -29.54 -14.77
N ARG A 86 -4.51 -30.83 -14.95
CA ARG A 86 -5.12 -31.38 -16.19
C ARG A 86 -6.40 -32.16 -15.89
N THR A 87 -6.96 -31.95 -14.70
CA THR A 87 -8.17 -32.62 -14.22
C THR A 87 -9.04 -31.61 -13.50
N ILE A 88 -10.35 -31.66 -13.78
CA ILE A 88 -11.38 -30.93 -13.05
C ILE A 88 -12.04 -31.88 -12.06
N GLU A 89 -12.13 -31.46 -10.80
CA GLU A 89 -12.86 -32.18 -9.75
C GLU A 89 -14.33 -31.75 -9.69
N SER A 90 -14.62 -30.47 -9.93
CA SER A 90 -15.96 -29.90 -9.89
C SER A 90 -16.01 -28.47 -10.41
N PHE A 91 -17.20 -27.88 -10.40
CA PHE A 91 -17.42 -26.44 -10.52
C PHE A 91 -18.19 -25.97 -9.28
N SER A 92 -17.70 -24.95 -8.58
CA SER A 92 -18.29 -24.43 -7.33
C SER A 92 -18.57 -22.93 -7.42
N LEU A 93 -19.35 -22.37 -6.48
CA LEU A 93 -20.01 -21.06 -6.67
C LEU A 93 -19.36 -19.86 -5.99
N THR A 94 -18.35 -20.09 -5.16
CA THR A 94 -17.72 -19.04 -4.36
C THR A 94 -16.22 -19.28 -4.29
N HIS A 95 -15.43 -18.20 -4.39
CA HIS A 95 -13.97 -18.23 -4.38
C HIS A 95 -13.43 -16.87 -3.93
N PHE A 96 -12.29 -16.85 -3.24
CA PHE A 96 -11.50 -15.63 -3.10
C PHE A 96 -10.51 -15.46 -4.23
N ASN A 97 -10.37 -14.20 -4.66
CA ASN A 97 -9.33 -13.81 -5.59
C ASN A 97 -8.05 -13.47 -4.81
N GLY A 98 -7.14 -14.43 -4.69
CA GLY A 98 -5.79 -14.19 -4.18
C GLY A 98 -5.57 -14.47 -2.70
N ALA A 99 -6.48 -15.09 -1.95
CA ALA A 99 -6.29 -15.29 -0.50
C ALA A 99 -5.23 -16.36 -0.16
N GLY A 100 -4.60 -16.24 1.03
CA GLY A 100 -3.50 -17.10 1.49
C GLY A 100 -3.87 -18.37 2.29
N CYS A 101 -5.12 -18.81 2.30
CA CYS A 101 -5.53 -20.06 2.96
C CYS A 101 -6.65 -20.75 2.18
N PRO A 102 -6.81 -22.09 2.30
CA PRO A 102 -7.98 -22.78 1.77
C PRO A 102 -9.26 -22.06 2.16
N ASN A 103 -10.08 -21.74 1.17
CA ASN A 103 -11.32 -21.01 1.32
C ASN A 103 -12.36 -21.54 0.33
N ASN A 104 -13.63 -21.36 0.68
CA ASN A 104 -14.74 -21.57 -0.24
C ASN A 104 -14.75 -22.94 -0.95
N GLU A 105 -14.77 -22.97 -2.29
CA GLU A 105 -15.18 -24.12 -3.12
C GLU A 105 -16.56 -24.67 -2.72
N ASP A 106 -17.47 -23.76 -2.32
CA ASP A 106 -18.75 -24.13 -1.73
C ASP A 106 -19.75 -24.58 -2.79
N LEU A 107 -20.48 -25.65 -2.46
CA LEU A 107 -21.45 -26.35 -3.33
C LEU A 107 -20.86 -26.90 -4.66
N PRO A 108 -19.96 -27.89 -4.62
CA PRO A 108 -19.42 -28.55 -5.82
C PRO A 108 -20.49 -29.19 -6.71
N ILE A 109 -20.43 -28.89 -8.00
CA ILE A 109 -21.30 -29.43 -9.06
C ILE A 109 -20.44 -30.14 -10.10
N LEU A 110 -20.79 -31.39 -10.43
CA LEU A 110 -20.04 -32.18 -11.42
C LEU A 110 -20.99 -32.92 -12.39
N PRO A 111 -20.99 -32.56 -13.68
CA PRO A 111 -21.75 -33.30 -14.68
C PRO A 111 -20.99 -34.56 -15.15
N ILE A 112 -21.70 -35.69 -15.26
CA ILE A 112 -21.14 -36.98 -15.66
C ILE A 112 -22.06 -37.73 -16.64
N THR A 113 -21.51 -38.71 -17.36
CA THR A 113 -22.29 -39.70 -18.12
C THR A 113 -22.14 -41.10 -17.52
N GLY A 114 -23.12 -41.98 -17.76
CA GLY A 114 -23.06 -43.38 -17.34
C GLY A 114 -23.50 -43.62 -15.90
N ASN A 115 -23.15 -44.77 -15.32
CA ASN A 115 -23.57 -45.19 -13.98
C ASN A 115 -22.72 -44.57 -12.86
N LEU A 116 -23.30 -44.44 -11.66
CA LEU A 116 -22.53 -44.13 -10.46
C LEU A 116 -21.70 -45.36 -10.09
N GLY A 117 -20.41 -45.16 -9.84
CA GLY A 117 -19.54 -46.17 -9.25
C GLY A 117 -19.72 -46.16 -7.73
N SER A 118 -18.64 -45.86 -7.01
CA SER A 118 -18.69 -45.60 -5.56
C SER A 118 -19.56 -44.37 -5.23
N SER A 119 -20.15 -44.31 -4.04
CA SER A 119 -20.93 -43.15 -3.62
C SER A 119 -20.15 -41.83 -3.79
N PRO A 120 -20.71 -40.80 -4.45
CA PRO A 120 -20.06 -39.49 -4.55
C PRO A 120 -19.78 -38.87 -3.18
N GLY A 121 -20.56 -39.21 -2.15
CA GLY A 121 -20.34 -38.74 -0.78
C GLY A 121 -18.99 -39.16 -0.21
N SER A 122 -18.54 -40.39 -0.49
CA SER A 122 -17.26 -40.93 0.02
C SER A 122 -16.12 -40.93 -1.01
N ALA A 123 -16.42 -40.76 -2.30
CA ALA A 123 -15.45 -40.92 -3.39
C ALA A 123 -15.57 -39.83 -4.47
N TRP A 124 -15.86 -38.57 -4.09
CA TRP A 124 -16.06 -37.45 -5.02
C TRP A 124 -14.96 -37.32 -6.08
N THR A 125 -13.69 -37.30 -5.69
CA THR A 125 -12.56 -37.11 -6.61
C THR A 125 -12.37 -38.27 -7.60
N SER A 126 -12.93 -39.45 -7.33
CA SER A 126 -12.94 -40.56 -8.31
C SER A 126 -13.77 -40.24 -9.56
N TYR A 127 -14.65 -39.24 -9.46
CA TYR A 127 -15.43 -38.70 -10.58
C TYR A 127 -14.71 -37.61 -11.36
N ALA A 128 -13.55 -37.11 -10.91
CA ALA A 128 -12.80 -36.09 -11.63
C ALA A 128 -12.56 -36.49 -13.10
N SER A 129 -12.60 -35.48 -13.98
CA SER A 129 -12.41 -35.66 -15.42
C SER A 129 -11.12 -35.01 -15.86
N ALA A 130 -10.33 -35.73 -16.66
CA ALA A 130 -9.27 -35.11 -17.43
C ALA A 130 -9.84 -34.06 -18.41
N TYR A 131 -9.00 -33.09 -18.76
CA TYR A 131 -9.25 -32.12 -19.83
C TYR A 131 -7.93 -31.73 -20.51
N THR A 132 -8.03 -31.05 -21.66
CA THR A 132 -6.89 -30.45 -22.36
C THR A 132 -7.03 -28.93 -22.40
N LYS A 133 -5.91 -28.21 -22.27
CA LYS A 133 -5.88 -26.74 -22.28
C LYS A 133 -6.42 -26.12 -23.57
N THR A 134 -6.37 -26.84 -24.69
CA THR A 134 -6.96 -26.41 -25.96
C THR A 134 -8.49 -26.34 -25.95
N ASN A 135 -9.15 -27.06 -25.03
CA ASN A 135 -10.60 -27.06 -24.86
C ASN A 135 -11.06 -26.12 -23.73
N GLU A 136 -10.13 -25.44 -23.07
CA GLU A 136 -10.39 -24.51 -21.98
C GLU A 136 -10.34 -23.07 -22.49
N SER A 137 -11.28 -22.24 -22.04
CA SER A 137 -11.27 -20.82 -22.33
C SER A 137 -11.98 -20.03 -21.23
N ALA A 138 -11.44 -18.86 -20.90
CA ALA A 138 -12.02 -17.94 -19.93
C ALA A 138 -12.04 -16.52 -20.49
N ALA A 139 -13.05 -15.75 -20.09
CA ALA A 139 -13.20 -14.32 -20.35
C ALA A 139 -13.96 -13.69 -19.17
N PRO A 140 -13.93 -12.36 -18.98
CA PRO A 140 -14.73 -11.72 -17.94
C PRO A 140 -16.21 -12.16 -17.99
N GLY A 141 -16.68 -12.78 -16.91
CA GLY A 141 -18.06 -13.30 -16.81
C GLY A 141 -18.34 -14.62 -17.54
N TYR A 142 -17.33 -15.32 -18.06
CA TYR A 142 -17.50 -16.58 -18.79
C TYR A 142 -16.33 -17.56 -18.62
N TYR A 143 -16.66 -18.84 -18.44
CA TYR A 143 -15.68 -19.92 -18.48
C TYR A 143 -16.24 -21.12 -19.27
N LYS A 144 -15.36 -21.85 -19.94
CA LYS A 144 -15.68 -23.10 -20.64
C LYS A 144 -14.56 -24.12 -20.50
N ASN A 145 -14.93 -25.39 -20.33
CA ASN A 145 -14.03 -26.51 -20.48
C ASN A 145 -14.77 -27.78 -20.97
N ARG A 146 -14.02 -28.76 -21.47
CA ARG A 146 -14.52 -30.08 -21.84
C ARG A 146 -14.05 -31.13 -20.84
N LEU A 147 -15.00 -31.87 -20.27
CA LEU A 147 -14.74 -33.02 -19.42
C LEU A 147 -14.54 -34.27 -20.29
N ASP A 148 -13.28 -34.54 -20.68
CA ASP A 148 -12.93 -35.58 -21.66
C ASP A 148 -13.38 -36.99 -21.23
N LYS A 149 -13.35 -37.29 -19.92
CA LYS A 149 -13.80 -38.57 -19.37
C LYS A 149 -15.28 -38.85 -19.67
N TYR A 150 -16.09 -37.80 -19.75
CA TYR A 150 -17.54 -37.91 -19.91
C TYR A 150 -18.05 -37.42 -21.27
N GLY A 151 -17.19 -36.75 -22.05
CA GLY A 151 -17.54 -36.16 -23.33
C GLY A 151 -18.50 -34.96 -23.22
N ILE A 152 -18.44 -34.22 -22.10
CA ILE A 152 -19.37 -33.12 -21.78
C ILE A 152 -18.64 -31.78 -21.95
N ASP A 153 -19.25 -30.83 -22.66
CA ASP A 153 -18.81 -29.44 -22.61
C ASP A 153 -19.58 -28.71 -21.51
N ALA A 154 -18.85 -28.09 -20.57
CA ALA A 154 -19.40 -27.32 -19.47
C ALA A 154 -19.08 -25.83 -19.66
N GLU A 155 -20.09 -24.99 -19.57
CA GLU A 155 -19.98 -23.55 -19.74
C GLU A 155 -20.66 -22.83 -18.57
N LEU A 156 -19.95 -21.84 -18.03
CA LEU A 156 -20.32 -21.09 -16.84
C LEU A 156 -20.47 -19.62 -17.19
N SER A 157 -21.47 -18.97 -16.61
CA SER A 157 -21.59 -17.51 -16.55
C SER A 157 -22.22 -17.11 -15.22
N ALA A 158 -22.23 -15.82 -14.91
CA ALA A 158 -22.72 -15.31 -13.64
C ALA A 158 -23.49 -14.00 -13.82
N THR A 159 -24.40 -13.77 -12.89
CA THR A 159 -25.01 -12.47 -12.57
C THR A 159 -24.53 -12.06 -11.17
N THR A 160 -25.12 -11.03 -10.57
CA THR A 160 -24.72 -10.60 -9.23
C THR A 160 -24.90 -11.69 -8.16
N ARG A 161 -25.96 -12.51 -8.18
CA ARG A 161 -26.27 -13.52 -7.14
C ARG A 161 -26.58 -14.90 -7.69
N THR A 162 -26.52 -15.06 -9.01
CA THR A 162 -26.96 -16.28 -9.69
C THR A 162 -25.92 -16.76 -10.67
N GLY A 163 -25.56 -18.04 -10.60
CA GLY A 163 -24.78 -18.75 -11.62
C GLY A 163 -25.67 -19.26 -12.76
N ALA A 164 -25.17 -19.19 -13.99
CA ALA A 164 -25.79 -19.80 -15.17
C ALA A 164 -24.89 -20.94 -15.68
N LEU A 165 -25.44 -22.14 -15.75
CA LEU A 165 -24.75 -23.34 -16.19
C LEU A 165 -25.34 -23.84 -17.51
N ARG A 166 -24.51 -24.09 -18.52
CA ARG A 166 -24.89 -24.79 -19.75
C ARG A 166 -24.01 -26.02 -19.93
N LEU A 167 -24.67 -27.18 -20.03
CA LEU A 167 -24.02 -28.48 -20.20
C LEU A 167 -24.43 -29.07 -21.54
N THR A 168 -23.46 -29.45 -22.37
CA THR A 168 -23.71 -30.16 -23.62
C THR A 168 -23.22 -31.59 -23.49
N TYR A 169 -24.16 -32.54 -23.39
CA TYR A 169 -23.88 -33.96 -23.24
C TYR A 169 -23.77 -34.68 -24.60
N PRO A 170 -23.12 -35.85 -24.69
CA PRO A 170 -23.36 -36.77 -25.79
C PRO A 170 -24.81 -37.29 -25.75
N ALA A 171 -25.31 -37.87 -26.84
CA ALA A 171 -26.62 -38.52 -26.83
C ALA A 171 -26.62 -39.72 -25.86
N THR A 172 -27.37 -39.61 -24.75
CA THR A 172 -27.47 -40.67 -23.72
C THR A 172 -28.72 -40.52 -22.87
N THR A 173 -29.20 -41.63 -22.29
CA THR A 173 -30.28 -41.65 -21.28
C THR A 173 -29.76 -41.50 -19.85
N THR A 174 -28.44 -41.43 -19.66
CA THR A 174 -27.76 -41.39 -18.36
C THR A 174 -26.87 -40.15 -18.20
N ALA A 175 -27.32 -39.00 -18.71
CA ALA A 175 -26.70 -37.71 -18.44
C ALA A 175 -27.03 -37.29 -17.01
N ARG A 176 -26.04 -37.12 -16.14
CA ARG A 176 -26.26 -36.77 -14.72
C ARG A 176 -25.54 -35.50 -14.31
N VAL A 177 -26.12 -34.81 -13.33
CA VAL A 177 -25.46 -33.73 -12.59
C VAL A 177 -25.37 -34.17 -11.13
N LEU A 178 -24.15 -34.22 -10.59
CA LEU A 178 -23.88 -34.47 -9.18
C LEU A 178 -23.80 -33.13 -8.44
N ILE A 179 -24.38 -33.04 -7.26
CA ILE A 179 -24.39 -31.85 -6.41
C ILE A 179 -23.98 -32.29 -5.01
N ASN A 180 -22.86 -31.77 -4.51
CA ASN A 180 -22.39 -32.04 -3.15
C ASN A 180 -22.77 -30.88 -2.22
N ALA A 181 -23.68 -31.14 -1.28
CA ALA A 181 -24.14 -30.12 -0.34
C ALA A 181 -23.24 -30.01 0.90
N SER A 182 -22.19 -30.85 1.01
CA SER A 182 -21.36 -30.98 2.21
C SER A 182 -19.90 -30.59 2.02
N ARG A 183 -19.38 -30.61 0.78
CA ARG A 183 -17.95 -30.40 0.49
C ARG A 183 -17.63 -28.91 0.25
N SER A 184 -16.49 -28.48 0.78
CA SER A 184 -15.80 -27.20 0.54
C SER A 184 -14.27 -27.45 0.53
N ALA A 185 -13.47 -26.46 0.15
CA ALA A 185 -12.01 -26.49 0.24
C ALA A 185 -11.52 -26.72 1.68
N THR A 186 -12.30 -26.26 2.66
CA THR A 186 -12.00 -26.30 4.10
C THR A 186 -12.55 -27.55 4.80
N GLY A 187 -13.09 -28.51 4.05
CA GLY A 187 -13.52 -29.82 4.54
C GLY A 187 -14.98 -30.15 4.26
N ASP A 188 -15.41 -31.31 4.78
CA ASP A 188 -16.78 -31.82 4.66
C ASP A 188 -17.60 -31.46 5.91
N ARG A 189 -18.80 -30.90 5.71
CA ARG A 189 -19.68 -30.43 6.77
C ARG A 189 -21.15 -30.73 6.48
N ALA A 190 -22.02 -30.45 7.44
CA ALA A 190 -23.44 -30.71 7.32
C ALA A 190 -24.05 -29.93 6.14
N GLY A 191 -24.76 -30.66 5.27
CA GLY A 191 -25.54 -30.13 4.17
C GLY A 191 -26.94 -30.72 4.14
N THR A 192 -27.85 -30.08 3.43
CA THR A 192 -29.19 -30.58 3.15
C THR A 192 -29.50 -30.49 1.68
N VAL A 193 -30.28 -31.44 1.16
CA VAL A 193 -30.83 -31.40 -0.19
C VAL A 193 -32.32 -31.69 -0.14
N SER A 194 -33.08 -30.98 -0.96
CA SER A 194 -34.47 -31.25 -1.31
C SER A 194 -34.64 -31.12 -2.82
N ILE A 195 -35.31 -32.11 -3.44
CA ILE A 195 -35.58 -32.18 -4.87
C ILE A 195 -37.08 -32.10 -5.08
N SER A 196 -37.53 -31.14 -5.88
CA SER A 196 -38.95 -30.95 -6.23
C SER A 196 -39.08 -30.55 -7.68
N GLY A 197 -39.71 -31.41 -8.49
CA GLY A 197 -39.83 -31.20 -9.94
C GLY A 197 -38.46 -31.07 -10.62
N ASN A 198 -38.21 -29.93 -11.24
CA ASN A 198 -36.94 -29.57 -11.89
C ASN A 198 -36.02 -28.69 -11.01
N ARG A 199 -36.25 -28.65 -9.68
CA ARG A 199 -35.47 -27.85 -8.74
C ARG A 199 -34.78 -28.71 -7.70
N VAL A 200 -33.52 -28.38 -7.41
CA VAL A 200 -32.75 -28.90 -6.27
C VAL A 200 -32.38 -27.72 -5.38
N SER A 201 -32.68 -27.79 -4.09
CA SER A 201 -32.41 -26.70 -3.15
C SER A 201 -31.96 -27.22 -1.79
N GLY A 202 -31.26 -26.39 -1.02
CA GLY A 202 -30.79 -26.81 0.28
C GLY A 202 -29.91 -25.79 0.99
N GLU A 203 -29.23 -26.29 2.00
CA GLU A 203 -28.30 -25.57 2.86
C GLU A 203 -26.94 -26.27 2.82
N HIS A 204 -25.89 -25.47 2.87
CA HIS A 204 -24.50 -25.89 2.92
C HIS A 204 -23.80 -25.13 4.06
N THR A 205 -23.02 -25.84 4.88
CA THR A 205 -22.22 -25.20 5.94
C THR A 205 -20.83 -24.85 5.40
N ALA A 206 -20.63 -23.59 5.04
CA ALA A 206 -19.41 -23.03 4.47
C ALA A 206 -18.49 -22.41 5.55
N GLY A 207 -17.41 -21.72 5.13
CA GLY A 207 -16.48 -20.99 5.99
C GLY A 207 -15.27 -21.81 6.44
N GLY A 208 -14.69 -21.50 7.59
CA GLY A 208 -13.49 -22.16 8.12
C GLY A 208 -12.20 -21.70 7.44
N PHE A 209 -12.22 -20.50 6.86
CA PHE A 209 -11.05 -19.83 6.29
C PHE A 209 -9.92 -19.75 7.32
N CYS A 210 -8.71 -20.19 6.96
CA CYS A 210 -7.56 -20.32 7.87
C CYS A 210 -7.89 -21.03 9.22
N GLY A 211 -8.87 -21.94 9.25
CA GLY A 211 -9.32 -22.62 10.49
C GLY A 211 -10.31 -21.80 11.34
N GLY A 212 -10.86 -20.72 10.77
CA GLY A 212 -11.80 -19.81 11.39
C GLY A 212 -13.24 -20.32 11.50
N ARG A 213 -14.22 -19.41 11.57
CA ARG A 213 -15.61 -19.74 11.87
C ARG A 213 -16.37 -20.22 10.64
N THR A 214 -17.48 -20.92 10.86
CA THR A 214 -18.37 -21.39 9.80
C THR A 214 -19.64 -20.54 9.70
N PHE A 215 -20.25 -20.52 8.53
CA PHE A 215 -21.54 -19.88 8.27
C PHE A 215 -22.39 -20.74 7.34
N LYS A 216 -23.65 -20.35 7.13
CA LYS A 216 -24.58 -21.05 6.26
C LYS A 216 -24.68 -20.37 4.91
N MET A 217 -24.63 -21.16 3.85
CA MET A 217 -25.02 -20.77 2.50
C MET A 217 -26.23 -21.60 2.08
N TYR A 218 -27.20 -20.94 1.47
CA TYR A 218 -28.41 -21.54 0.94
C TYR A 218 -28.39 -21.47 -0.57
N TYR A 219 -28.95 -22.48 -1.23
CA TYR A 219 -28.90 -22.57 -2.68
C TYR A 219 -30.21 -23.08 -3.30
N SER A 220 -30.43 -22.70 -4.56
CA SER A 220 -31.51 -23.21 -5.42
C SER A 220 -31.03 -23.35 -6.86
N ILE A 221 -30.96 -24.59 -7.33
CA ILE A 221 -30.61 -24.97 -8.71
C ILE A 221 -31.90 -25.29 -9.47
N GLN A 222 -32.22 -24.46 -10.45
CA GLN A 222 -33.39 -24.59 -11.32
C GLN A 222 -32.94 -25.10 -12.70
N PHE A 223 -33.31 -26.33 -13.06
CA PHE A 223 -33.05 -26.88 -14.39
C PHE A 223 -34.13 -26.47 -15.39
N ASP A 224 -33.77 -26.38 -16.66
CA ASP A 224 -34.67 -26.01 -17.76
C ASP A 224 -35.76 -27.05 -18.09
N ARG A 225 -35.61 -28.28 -17.57
CA ARG A 225 -36.61 -29.35 -17.67
C ARG A 225 -36.53 -30.31 -16.49
N THR A 226 -37.57 -31.11 -16.32
CA THR A 226 -37.66 -32.12 -15.25
C THR A 226 -36.67 -33.26 -15.50
N PRO A 227 -35.85 -33.65 -14.49
CA PRO A 227 -35.04 -34.86 -14.54
C PRO A 227 -35.88 -36.11 -14.79
N THR A 228 -35.39 -37.04 -15.60
CA THR A 228 -35.99 -38.37 -15.81
C THR A 228 -35.73 -39.32 -14.64
N GLY A 229 -34.77 -38.99 -13.77
CA GLY A 229 -34.48 -39.73 -12.55
C GLY A 229 -33.74 -38.88 -11.53
N VAL A 230 -33.89 -39.22 -10.25
CA VAL A 230 -33.28 -38.50 -9.12
C VAL A 230 -32.75 -39.49 -8.09
N GLY A 231 -31.88 -39.04 -7.21
CA GLY A 231 -31.48 -39.77 -6.01
C GLY A 231 -30.57 -38.94 -5.12
N THR A 232 -30.38 -39.41 -3.89
CA THR A 232 -29.49 -38.77 -2.91
C THR A 232 -28.34 -39.68 -2.54
N PHE A 233 -27.27 -39.10 -1.99
CA PHE A 233 -26.20 -39.85 -1.35
C PHE A 233 -25.87 -39.26 0.02
N ASN A 234 -25.41 -40.12 0.92
CA ASN A 234 -24.88 -39.76 2.24
C ASN A 234 -23.79 -40.77 2.59
N GLY A 235 -22.56 -40.28 2.76
CA GLY A 235 -21.39 -41.11 2.99
C GLY A 235 -21.23 -42.17 1.90
N GLY A 236 -21.09 -43.44 2.31
CA GLY A 236 -20.95 -44.58 1.39
C GLY A 236 -22.25 -45.03 0.70
N THR A 237 -23.41 -44.43 1.01
CA THR A 237 -24.72 -44.90 0.55
C THR A 237 -25.31 -44.00 -0.52
N VAL A 238 -25.82 -44.61 -1.59
CA VAL A 238 -26.62 -43.96 -2.65
C VAL A 238 -28.05 -44.52 -2.60
N THR A 239 -29.05 -43.64 -2.58
CA THR A 239 -30.46 -44.01 -2.52
C THR A 239 -31.20 -43.46 -3.74
N ALA A 240 -31.40 -44.32 -4.75
CA ALA A 240 -32.16 -43.97 -5.95
C ALA A 240 -33.63 -43.65 -5.62
N GLY A 241 -34.17 -42.62 -6.27
CA GLY A 241 -35.56 -42.16 -6.06
C GLY A 241 -35.75 -41.31 -4.80
N SER A 242 -34.77 -41.25 -3.90
CA SER A 242 -34.82 -40.34 -2.75
C SER A 242 -34.76 -38.88 -3.22
N THR A 243 -35.61 -38.03 -2.64
CA THR A 243 -35.72 -36.61 -2.97
C THR A 243 -35.20 -35.70 -1.87
N SER A 244 -34.73 -36.24 -0.75
CA SER A 244 -34.20 -35.42 0.35
C SER A 244 -33.13 -36.15 1.14
N VAL A 245 -32.12 -35.40 1.60
CA VAL A 245 -31.08 -35.91 2.49
C VAL A 245 -30.55 -34.79 3.38
N SER A 246 -30.04 -35.15 4.55
CA SER A 246 -29.28 -34.25 5.41
C SER A 246 -28.13 -35.00 6.07
N GLY A 247 -27.07 -34.27 6.42
CA GLY A 247 -25.91 -34.81 7.11
C GLY A 247 -24.59 -34.40 6.47
N ASN A 248 -23.51 -35.07 6.85
CA ASN A 248 -22.19 -34.92 6.25
C ASN A 248 -22.08 -35.81 5.01
N GLN A 249 -21.14 -35.51 4.11
CA GLN A 249 -20.97 -36.25 2.84
C GLN A 249 -22.30 -36.41 2.08
N ALA A 250 -23.18 -35.42 2.19
CA ALA A 250 -24.54 -35.46 1.70
C ALA A 250 -24.67 -34.71 0.37
N GLY A 251 -25.50 -35.23 -0.52
CA GLY A 251 -25.74 -34.60 -1.80
C GLY A 251 -26.78 -35.33 -2.63
N ALA A 252 -26.88 -34.95 -3.90
CA ALA A 252 -27.83 -35.52 -4.83
C ALA A 252 -27.26 -35.71 -6.24
N TYR A 253 -27.95 -36.56 -7.00
CA TYR A 253 -27.82 -36.59 -8.45
C TYR A 253 -29.19 -36.42 -9.10
N VAL A 254 -29.20 -35.73 -10.23
CA VAL A 254 -30.34 -35.68 -11.16
C VAL A 254 -29.91 -36.26 -12.50
N THR A 255 -30.83 -36.96 -13.19
CA THR A 255 -30.59 -37.66 -14.46
C THR A 255 -31.50 -37.09 -15.54
N PHE A 256 -30.99 -36.95 -16.76
CA PHE A 256 -31.73 -36.48 -17.93
C PHE A 256 -31.56 -37.45 -19.09
N ASP A 257 -32.58 -37.52 -19.95
CA ASP A 257 -32.45 -38.07 -21.29
C ASP A 257 -32.03 -36.96 -22.26
N THR A 258 -30.86 -37.15 -22.87
CA THR A 258 -30.21 -36.23 -23.79
C THR A 258 -30.14 -36.78 -25.22
N SER A 259 -30.85 -37.87 -25.51
CA SER A 259 -30.84 -38.53 -26.82
C SER A 259 -31.40 -37.65 -27.95
N SER A 260 -32.35 -36.77 -27.65
CA SER A 260 -33.00 -35.86 -28.61
C SER A 260 -32.74 -34.37 -28.34
N ASN A 261 -32.29 -34.01 -27.14
CA ASN A 261 -31.88 -32.66 -26.76
C ASN A 261 -30.70 -32.74 -25.79
N GLN A 262 -29.50 -32.47 -26.30
CA GLN A 262 -28.23 -32.66 -25.61
C GLN A 262 -27.86 -31.55 -24.63
N VAL A 263 -28.56 -30.41 -24.66
CA VAL A 263 -28.21 -29.24 -23.86
C VAL A 263 -29.08 -29.17 -22.61
N ILE A 264 -28.45 -29.13 -21.43
CA ILE A 264 -29.11 -28.88 -20.16
C ILE A 264 -28.66 -27.52 -19.65
N ASN A 265 -29.61 -26.63 -19.38
CA ASN A 265 -29.33 -25.36 -18.72
C ASN A 265 -29.80 -25.40 -17.26
N ALA A 266 -29.05 -24.74 -16.38
CA ALA A 266 -29.46 -24.51 -15.00
C ALA A 266 -29.19 -23.06 -14.57
N THR A 267 -30.09 -22.53 -13.75
CA THR A 267 -29.97 -21.24 -13.05
C THR A 267 -29.78 -21.53 -11.57
N ILE A 268 -28.73 -21.00 -10.95
CA ILE A 268 -28.31 -21.36 -9.60
C ILE A 268 -28.25 -20.11 -8.73
N GLY A 269 -29.25 -19.88 -7.90
CA GLY A 269 -29.22 -18.77 -6.93
C GLY A 269 -28.59 -19.21 -5.62
N ILE A 270 -27.80 -18.32 -5.02
CA ILE A 270 -27.29 -18.46 -3.65
C ILE A 270 -27.82 -17.34 -2.74
N SER A 271 -27.81 -17.58 -1.45
CA SER A 271 -28.15 -16.61 -0.40
C SER A 271 -27.46 -17.01 0.91
N PHE A 272 -27.07 -16.04 1.73
CA PHE A 272 -26.58 -16.29 3.10
C PHE A 272 -27.70 -16.19 4.16
N VAL A 273 -28.95 -16.02 3.72
CA VAL A 273 -30.12 -15.82 4.61
C VAL A 273 -31.05 -17.02 4.60
N SER A 274 -31.48 -17.49 3.42
CA SER A 274 -32.43 -18.61 3.33
C SER A 274 -32.54 -19.24 1.94
N VAL A 275 -33.09 -20.46 1.88
CA VAL A 275 -33.46 -21.12 0.61
C VAL A 275 -34.46 -20.29 -0.19
N THR A 276 -35.42 -19.64 0.48
CA THR A 276 -36.42 -18.78 -0.17
C THR A 276 -35.74 -17.61 -0.87
N ASN A 277 -34.77 -16.97 -0.23
CA ASN A 277 -34.04 -15.88 -0.87
C ASN A 277 -33.15 -16.36 -2.01
N ALA A 278 -32.50 -17.53 -1.88
CA ALA A 278 -31.77 -18.14 -2.99
C ALA A 278 -32.67 -18.38 -4.21
N GLN A 279 -33.92 -18.82 -4.00
CA GLN A 279 -34.92 -18.98 -5.07
C GLN A 279 -35.35 -17.63 -5.67
N ASN A 280 -35.54 -16.61 -4.83
CA ASN A 280 -35.93 -15.28 -5.28
C ASN A 280 -34.81 -14.61 -6.10
N ASN A 281 -33.55 -14.74 -5.66
CA ASN A 281 -32.38 -14.28 -6.42
C ASN A 281 -32.32 -14.96 -7.79
N ALA A 282 -32.43 -16.30 -7.82
CA ALA A 282 -32.44 -17.07 -9.07
C ALA A 282 -33.58 -16.63 -10.01
N THR A 283 -34.75 -16.30 -9.46
CA THR A 283 -35.93 -15.88 -10.23
C THR A 283 -35.78 -14.45 -10.76
N ALA A 284 -35.27 -13.53 -9.94
CA ALA A 284 -35.11 -12.12 -10.28
C ALA A 284 -34.02 -11.90 -11.33
N GLU A 285 -32.97 -12.72 -11.32
CA GLU A 285 -31.81 -12.61 -12.20
C GLU A 285 -31.81 -13.68 -13.32
N ALA A 286 -32.93 -14.41 -13.50
CA ALA A 286 -33.05 -15.47 -14.52
C ALA A 286 -32.89 -14.94 -15.94
N GLY A 287 -32.21 -15.71 -16.79
CA GLY A 287 -32.07 -15.40 -18.20
C GLY A 287 -31.54 -16.59 -19.02
N ALA A 288 -31.69 -16.52 -20.34
CA ALA A 288 -31.03 -17.48 -21.22
C ALA A 288 -29.51 -17.34 -21.10
N PHE A 289 -28.77 -18.46 -21.14
CA PHE A 289 -27.31 -18.47 -20.93
C PHE A 289 -26.56 -17.43 -21.78
N ALA A 290 -26.90 -17.33 -23.07
CA ALA A 290 -26.28 -16.37 -23.97
C ALA A 290 -26.51 -14.91 -23.55
N THR A 291 -27.70 -14.60 -23.02
CA THR A 291 -28.03 -13.27 -22.48
C THR A 291 -27.28 -13.00 -21.19
N VAL A 292 -27.20 -13.97 -20.27
CA VAL A 292 -26.43 -13.81 -19.02
C VAL A 292 -24.96 -13.53 -19.34
N ARG A 293 -24.36 -14.31 -20.26
CA ARG A 293 -22.99 -14.08 -20.73
C ARG A 293 -22.79 -12.68 -21.34
N ALA A 294 -23.68 -12.27 -22.23
CA ALA A 294 -23.59 -10.95 -22.87
C ALA A 294 -23.74 -9.81 -21.85
N ASN A 295 -24.61 -9.96 -20.87
CA ASN A 295 -24.79 -8.98 -19.80
C ASN A 295 -23.58 -8.92 -18.87
N ALA A 296 -22.94 -10.07 -18.58
CA ALA A 296 -21.73 -10.11 -17.77
C ALA A 296 -20.56 -9.40 -18.48
N ASP A 297 -20.38 -9.65 -19.79
CA ASP A 297 -19.39 -8.93 -20.60
C ASP A 297 -19.67 -7.42 -20.63
N ALA A 298 -20.93 -7.01 -20.83
CA ALA A 298 -21.31 -5.60 -20.81
C ALA A 298 -21.07 -4.93 -19.44
N ALA A 299 -21.33 -5.64 -18.34
CA ALA A 299 -21.05 -5.17 -16.99
C ALA A 299 -19.54 -4.97 -16.76
N TRP A 300 -18.71 -5.90 -17.25
CA TRP A 300 -17.27 -5.76 -17.20
C TRP A 300 -16.76 -4.61 -18.06
N ASN A 301 -17.25 -4.47 -19.29
CA ASN A 301 -16.90 -3.33 -20.13
C ASN A 301 -17.27 -2.00 -19.44
N THR A 302 -18.44 -1.89 -18.83
CA THR A 302 -18.83 -0.71 -18.03
C THR A 302 -17.84 -0.44 -16.88
N ALA A 303 -17.46 -1.49 -16.14
CA ALA A 303 -16.58 -1.36 -14.99
C ALA A 303 -15.13 -1.02 -15.37
N LEU A 304 -14.58 -1.66 -16.41
CA LEU A 304 -13.23 -1.41 -16.92
C LEU A 304 -13.12 -0.01 -17.53
N ASN A 305 -14.17 0.50 -18.19
CA ASN A 305 -14.19 1.85 -18.75
C ASN A 305 -14.15 2.97 -17.70
N ARG A 306 -14.25 2.67 -16.38
CA ARG A 306 -13.92 3.63 -15.31
C ARG A 306 -12.51 4.19 -15.44
N ILE A 307 -11.59 3.44 -16.08
CA ILE A 307 -10.29 3.93 -16.51
C ILE A 307 -10.04 3.55 -17.97
N GLN A 308 -9.91 4.55 -18.85
CA GLN A 308 -9.50 4.33 -20.24
C GLN A 308 -8.06 4.77 -20.44
N VAL A 309 -7.20 3.85 -20.87
CA VAL A 309 -5.81 4.16 -21.25
C VAL A 309 -5.65 4.16 -22.77
N THR A 310 -4.84 5.08 -23.29
CA THR A 310 -4.53 5.16 -24.73
C THR A 310 -3.03 5.07 -24.98
N GLY A 311 -2.66 4.37 -26.07
CA GLY A 311 -1.27 3.99 -26.34
C GLY A 311 -0.82 2.78 -25.51
N GLY A 312 0.48 2.47 -25.56
CA GLY A 312 1.06 1.27 -24.93
C GLY A 312 1.02 0.02 -25.83
N GLY A 313 1.83 -0.98 -25.49
CA GLY A 313 1.84 -2.26 -26.19
C GLY A 313 0.67 -3.16 -25.75
N THR A 314 0.33 -4.17 -26.55
CA THR A 314 -0.73 -5.15 -26.21
C THR A 314 -0.48 -5.83 -24.87
N THR A 315 0.78 -6.11 -24.53
CA THR A 315 1.17 -6.67 -23.22
C THR A 315 0.86 -5.72 -22.07
N ASP A 316 1.08 -4.41 -22.23
CA ASP A 316 0.78 -3.42 -21.20
C ASP A 316 -0.73 -3.29 -20.99
N LEU A 317 -1.50 -3.28 -22.08
CA LEU A 317 -2.96 -3.27 -22.04
C LEU A 317 -3.52 -4.52 -21.35
N GLN A 318 -2.98 -5.70 -21.68
CA GLN A 318 -3.38 -6.95 -21.05
C GLN A 318 -3.09 -6.96 -19.55
N LYS A 319 -1.88 -6.56 -19.13
CA LYS A 319 -1.54 -6.43 -17.70
C LYS A 319 -2.46 -5.44 -16.99
N PHE A 320 -2.67 -4.27 -17.58
CA PHE A 320 -3.49 -3.21 -16.99
C PHE A 320 -4.94 -3.63 -16.80
N TYR A 321 -5.61 -4.11 -17.85
CA TYR A 321 -7.03 -4.47 -17.73
C TYR A 321 -7.26 -5.77 -16.97
N THR A 322 -6.29 -6.69 -16.95
CA THR A 322 -6.37 -7.88 -16.08
C THR A 322 -6.21 -7.51 -14.61
N ALA A 323 -5.27 -6.62 -14.26
CA ALA A 323 -5.17 -6.10 -12.89
C ALA A 323 -6.44 -5.34 -12.48
N LEU A 324 -7.01 -4.52 -13.38
CA LEU A 324 -8.25 -3.80 -13.08
C LEU A 324 -9.45 -4.76 -12.91
N TYR A 325 -9.50 -5.85 -13.68
CA TYR A 325 -10.48 -6.92 -13.50
C TYR A 325 -10.41 -7.53 -12.10
N HIS A 326 -9.20 -7.85 -11.60
CA HIS A 326 -9.00 -8.38 -10.26
C HIS A 326 -9.38 -7.40 -9.13
N VAL A 327 -9.03 -6.12 -9.27
CA VAL A 327 -9.39 -5.06 -8.31
C VAL A 327 -10.90 -4.98 -8.08
N LEU A 328 -11.70 -5.28 -9.09
CA LEU A 328 -13.14 -5.10 -9.09
C LEU A 328 -13.91 -6.39 -8.73
N MET A 329 -13.25 -7.38 -8.12
CA MET A 329 -13.88 -8.64 -7.69
C MET A 329 -14.32 -8.67 -6.23
N ASN A 330 -13.45 -8.24 -5.30
CA ASN A 330 -13.67 -8.31 -3.86
C ASN A 330 -13.34 -6.93 -3.22
N PRO A 331 -13.92 -6.58 -2.05
CA PRO A 331 -15.05 -7.23 -1.36
C PRO A 331 -16.30 -7.30 -2.23
N ASN A 332 -17.23 -8.21 -1.93
CA ASN A 332 -18.34 -8.49 -2.83
C ASN A 332 -19.69 -8.56 -2.09
N ILE A 333 -20.77 -8.47 -2.87
CA ILE A 333 -22.14 -8.37 -2.34
C ILE A 333 -22.50 -9.63 -1.53
N SER A 334 -23.10 -9.42 -0.35
CA SER A 334 -23.66 -10.44 0.55
C SER A 334 -25.18 -10.28 0.76
N SER A 335 -25.75 -9.11 0.46
CA SER A 335 -27.22 -8.92 0.51
C SER A 335 -27.96 -9.54 -0.67
N ASP A 336 -29.14 -10.12 -0.40
CA ASP A 336 -30.10 -10.63 -1.38
C ASP A 336 -30.82 -9.51 -2.16
N THR A 337 -31.56 -9.88 -3.21
CA THR A 337 -32.32 -8.92 -4.07
C THR A 337 -33.40 -8.14 -3.32
N ASN A 338 -33.88 -8.64 -2.19
CA ASN A 338 -34.85 -7.96 -1.32
C ASN A 338 -34.18 -7.08 -0.24
N GLY A 339 -32.85 -6.94 -0.26
CA GLY A 339 -32.07 -6.17 0.71
C GLY A 339 -31.78 -6.90 2.02
N GLN A 340 -32.22 -8.16 2.19
CA GLN A 340 -31.89 -8.95 3.37
C GLN A 340 -30.44 -9.44 3.32
N TYR A 341 -29.79 -9.52 4.48
CA TYR A 341 -28.45 -10.07 4.64
C TYR A 341 -28.29 -10.64 6.05
N MET A 342 -27.29 -11.51 6.23
CA MET A 342 -26.91 -11.98 7.56
C MET A 342 -25.89 -11.00 8.16
N GLY A 343 -26.17 -10.50 9.36
CA GLY A 343 -25.30 -9.56 10.07
C GLY A 343 -24.20 -10.24 10.87
N PHE A 344 -23.25 -9.43 11.37
CA PHE A 344 -22.15 -9.92 12.23
C PHE A 344 -22.62 -10.38 13.62
N ASP A 345 -23.87 -10.10 14.00
CA ASP A 345 -24.53 -10.62 15.20
C ASP A 345 -25.21 -11.98 14.96
N GLY A 346 -25.15 -12.52 13.74
CA GLY A 346 -25.83 -13.76 13.35
C GLY A 346 -27.34 -13.61 13.18
N ALA A 347 -27.85 -12.38 13.11
CA ALA A 347 -29.25 -12.08 12.85
C ALA A 347 -29.47 -11.65 11.39
N VAL A 348 -30.69 -11.87 10.90
CA VAL A 348 -31.11 -11.37 9.59
C VAL A 348 -31.46 -9.89 9.71
N HIS A 349 -30.80 -9.07 8.90
CA HIS A 349 -31.03 -7.63 8.80
C HIS A 349 -31.56 -7.26 7.41
N SER A 350 -31.93 -6.00 7.21
CA SER A 350 -32.29 -5.46 5.90
C SER A 350 -31.67 -4.09 5.70
N ALA A 351 -31.14 -3.83 4.51
CA ALA A 351 -30.58 -2.54 4.11
C ALA A 351 -31.25 -2.05 2.82
N SER A 352 -31.33 -0.73 2.67
CA SER A 352 -31.82 -0.08 1.44
C SER A 352 -30.73 0.07 0.37
N HIS A 353 -29.49 -0.28 0.69
CA HIS A 353 -28.34 -0.31 -0.22
C HIS A 353 -27.75 -1.74 -0.25
N PRO A 354 -26.97 -2.09 -1.28
CA PRO A 354 -26.22 -3.35 -1.28
C PRO A 354 -25.29 -3.44 -0.06
N VAL A 355 -25.26 -4.62 0.57
CA VAL A 355 -24.32 -4.93 1.64
C VAL A 355 -23.18 -5.77 1.09
N TYR A 356 -21.96 -5.36 1.41
CA TYR A 356 -20.71 -6.02 1.05
C TYR A 356 -20.10 -6.72 2.25
N GLN A 357 -19.42 -7.84 2.01
CA GLN A 357 -18.61 -8.58 2.97
C GLN A 357 -17.37 -9.15 2.27
N ASN A 358 -16.53 -9.87 3.01
CA ASN A 358 -15.23 -10.40 2.58
C ASN A 358 -14.12 -9.34 2.49
N TYR A 359 -13.52 -9.03 3.63
CA TYR A 359 -12.48 -8.01 3.74
C TYR A 359 -11.13 -8.65 4.07
N SER A 360 -10.16 -8.59 3.15
CA SER A 360 -8.76 -8.95 3.44
C SER A 360 -8.03 -7.72 3.98
N GLY A 361 -8.39 -7.31 5.20
CA GLY A 361 -8.14 -5.94 5.65
C GLY A 361 -6.66 -5.55 5.69
N TRP A 362 -5.77 -6.47 6.09
CA TRP A 362 -4.31 -6.25 6.17
C TRP A 362 -3.69 -5.89 4.81
N ASP A 363 -4.32 -6.31 3.73
CA ASP A 363 -3.83 -6.16 2.35
C ASP A 363 -4.47 -4.95 1.68
N ILE A 364 -5.82 -4.91 1.67
CA ILE A 364 -6.58 -3.98 0.84
C ILE A 364 -6.47 -2.52 1.31
N TYR A 365 -6.06 -2.25 2.56
CA TYR A 365 -5.90 -0.87 3.03
C TYR A 365 -4.79 -0.11 2.30
N ARG A 366 -3.78 -0.83 1.76
CA ARG A 366 -2.52 -0.26 1.29
C ARG A 366 -2.63 0.41 -0.07
N SER A 367 -3.40 -0.20 -0.97
CA SER A 367 -3.49 0.17 -2.38
C SER A 367 -4.94 0.19 -2.87
N TRP A 368 -5.71 -0.86 -2.56
CA TRP A 368 -7.06 -1.09 -3.05
C TRP A 368 -8.07 -0.05 -2.53
N ALA A 369 -8.09 0.22 -1.22
CA ALA A 369 -9.12 1.08 -0.61
C ALA A 369 -9.15 2.50 -1.21
N ALA A 370 -7.97 3.12 -1.38
CA ALA A 370 -7.86 4.43 -2.01
C ALA A 370 -8.16 4.37 -3.51
N LEU A 371 -7.78 3.29 -4.22
CA LEU A 371 -8.07 3.12 -5.64
C LEU A 371 -9.57 3.02 -5.88
N THR A 372 -10.26 2.16 -5.14
CA THR A 372 -11.70 1.95 -5.27
C THR A 372 -12.49 3.20 -4.88
N ALA A 373 -12.07 3.93 -3.84
CA ALA A 373 -12.64 5.24 -3.52
C ALA A 373 -12.46 6.27 -4.67
N LEU A 374 -11.35 6.20 -5.39
CA LEU A 374 -11.10 7.04 -6.56
C LEU A 374 -11.98 6.62 -7.75
N ILE A 375 -11.95 5.36 -8.16
CA ILE A 375 -12.51 4.93 -9.46
C ILE A 375 -13.96 4.43 -9.38
N ALA A 376 -14.37 3.95 -8.20
CA ALA A 376 -15.72 3.46 -7.91
C ALA A 376 -16.26 4.01 -6.58
N PRO A 377 -16.37 5.35 -6.44
CA PRO A 377 -16.79 5.98 -5.19
C PRO A 377 -18.21 5.58 -4.76
N ASP A 378 -19.08 5.24 -5.70
CA ASP A 378 -20.42 4.67 -5.49
C ASP A 378 -20.33 3.33 -4.74
N VAL A 379 -19.56 2.38 -5.28
CA VAL A 379 -19.36 1.07 -4.67
C VAL A 379 -18.62 1.19 -3.33
N MET A 380 -17.58 2.02 -3.27
CA MET A 380 -16.83 2.21 -2.03
C MET A 380 -17.68 2.84 -0.91
N THR A 381 -18.66 3.67 -1.27
CA THR A 381 -19.64 4.21 -0.30
C THR A 381 -20.45 3.08 0.33
N ASP A 382 -20.99 2.17 -0.47
CA ASP A 382 -21.78 1.03 0.04
C ASP A 382 -20.91 0.05 0.84
N ILE A 383 -19.64 -0.15 0.44
CA ILE A 383 -18.66 -0.92 1.21
C ILE A 383 -18.43 -0.30 2.60
N VAL A 384 -18.18 1.00 2.68
CA VAL A 384 -17.95 1.66 3.98
C VAL A 384 -19.22 1.65 4.84
N LYS A 385 -20.40 1.86 4.25
CA LYS A 385 -21.68 1.68 4.97
C LYS A 385 -21.79 0.26 5.55
N SER A 386 -21.43 -0.75 4.75
CA SER A 386 -21.44 -2.15 5.17
C SER A 386 -20.47 -2.40 6.32
N MET A 387 -19.23 -1.92 6.25
CA MET A 387 -18.26 -2.05 7.35
C MET A 387 -18.75 -1.38 8.65
N VAL A 388 -19.45 -0.25 8.55
CA VAL A 388 -20.05 0.42 9.72
C VAL A 388 -21.21 -0.40 10.29
N LEU A 389 -22.06 -0.98 9.44
CA LEU A 389 -23.13 -1.91 9.87
C LEU A 389 -22.54 -3.14 10.55
N ASP A 390 -21.54 -3.77 9.94
CA ASP A 390 -20.81 -4.91 10.50
C ASP A 390 -20.23 -4.55 11.87
N GLY A 391 -19.69 -3.33 12.04
CA GLY A 391 -19.19 -2.87 13.32
C GLY A 391 -20.25 -2.52 14.36
N GLN A 392 -21.41 -2.01 13.96
CA GLN A 392 -22.55 -1.79 14.86
C GLN A 392 -23.13 -3.11 15.37
N GLN A 393 -23.14 -4.14 14.52
CA GLN A 393 -23.70 -5.47 14.82
C GLN A 393 -22.68 -6.36 15.56
N GLY A 394 -21.45 -6.44 15.05
CA GLY A 394 -20.38 -7.29 15.55
C GLY A 394 -19.58 -6.68 16.69
N GLY A 395 -19.49 -5.35 16.75
CA GLY A 395 -18.88 -4.58 17.85
C GLY A 395 -17.71 -3.68 17.46
N LEU A 396 -17.01 -3.96 16.35
CA LEU A 396 -15.92 -3.17 15.77
C LEU A 396 -15.91 -3.30 14.24
N LEU A 397 -15.28 -2.36 13.54
CA LEU A 397 -15.01 -2.49 12.09
C LEU A 397 -14.26 -3.82 11.81
N PRO A 398 -14.56 -4.49 10.68
CA PRO A 398 -13.96 -5.79 10.36
C PRO A 398 -12.46 -5.69 10.09
N LYS A 399 -11.73 -6.76 10.40
CA LYS A 399 -10.29 -6.91 10.18
C LYS A 399 -10.01 -7.88 9.04
N TRP A 400 -10.33 -9.14 9.22
CA TRP A 400 -10.26 -10.17 8.18
C TRP A 400 -11.53 -11.00 8.27
N SER A 401 -12.50 -10.73 7.39
CA SER A 401 -13.80 -11.40 7.47
C SER A 401 -14.09 -12.29 6.26
N HIS A 402 -14.72 -13.44 6.54
CA HIS A 402 -15.35 -14.30 5.55
C HIS A 402 -16.86 -14.29 5.78
N GLN A 403 -17.59 -13.63 4.90
CA GLN A 403 -19.01 -13.34 5.06
C GLN A 403 -19.28 -12.67 6.43
N THR A 404 -20.07 -13.31 7.28
CA THR A 404 -20.48 -12.79 8.59
C THR A 404 -19.53 -13.20 9.72
N ALA A 405 -18.41 -13.86 9.40
CA ALA A 405 -17.43 -14.32 10.38
C ALA A 405 -16.20 -13.41 10.35
N GLU A 406 -15.80 -12.91 11.53
CA GLU A 406 -14.48 -12.34 11.72
C GLU A 406 -13.49 -13.46 12.07
N ASP A 407 -12.42 -13.59 11.28
CA ASP A 407 -11.43 -14.67 11.40
C ASP A 407 -10.10 -14.20 12.03
N PHE A 408 -9.91 -12.89 12.24
CA PHE A 408 -8.75 -12.31 12.95
C PHE A 408 -7.37 -12.61 12.33
N VAL A 409 -7.34 -13.07 11.07
CA VAL A 409 -6.12 -13.37 10.33
C VAL A 409 -5.28 -12.09 10.14
N MET A 410 -3.95 -12.25 10.10
CA MET A 410 -2.93 -11.18 10.00
C MET A 410 -2.86 -10.25 11.24
N PRO A 411 -1.78 -9.46 11.43
CA PRO A 411 -1.66 -8.52 12.55
C PRO A 411 -2.48 -7.23 12.31
N GLY A 412 -2.50 -6.35 13.31
CA GLY A 412 -3.00 -4.99 13.13
C GLY A 412 -4.50 -4.78 13.31
N ASP A 413 -4.93 -3.59 12.92
CA ASP A 413 -6.30 -3.07 12.99
C ASP A 413 -6.62 -2.25 11.72
N PRO A 414 -6.93 -2.92 10.60
CA PRO A 414 -7.00 -2.28 9.28
C PRO A 414 -8.34 -1.56 9.03
N GLY A 415 -9.41 -1.91 9.74
CA GLY A 415 -10.74 -1.30 9.57
C GLY A 415 -10.72 0.24 9.63
N PRO A 416 -10.11 0.85 10.66
CA PRO A 416 -9.90 2.29 10.71
C PRO A 416 -9.15 2.87 9.51
N ILE A 417 -8.14 2.15 8.99
CA ILE A 417 -7.30 2.60 7.86
C ILE A 417 -8.12 2.62 6.57
N ILE A 418 -8.92 1.58 6.30
CA ILE A 418 -9.77 1.48 5.11
C ILE A 418 -10.79 2.61 5.09
N VAL A 419 -11.53 2.80 6.18
CA VAL A 419 -12.58 3.83 6.27
C VAL A 419 -11.98 5.24 6.20
N ALA A 420 -10.86 5.50 6.89
CA ALA A 420 -10.18 6.79 6.81
C ALA A 420 -9.64 7.06 5.39
N SER A 421 -9.11 6.06 4.70
CA SER A 421 -8.64 6.18 3.31
C SER A 421 -9.79 6.49 2.35
N ALA A 422 -10.92 5.77 2.48
CA ALA A 422 -12.12 6.06 1.69
C ALA A 422 -12.60 7.50 1.89
N TYR A 423 -12.60 7.96 3.15
CA TYR A 423 -12.91 9.34 3.46
C TYR A 423 -11.86 10.31 2.88
N ALA A 424 -10.56 10.04 2.97
CA ALA A 424 -9.56 10.92 2.37
C ALA A 424 -9.75 11.09 0.84
N PHE A 425 -10.29 10.07 0.17
CA PHE A 425 -10.55 10.04 -1.28
C PHE A 425 -12.00 10.33 -1.69
N GLY A 426 -12.77 10.99 -0.82
CA GLY A 426 -14.05 11.62 -1.18
C GLY A 426 -15.32 10.84 -0.84
N VAL A 427 -15.23 9.65 -0.23
CA VAL A 427 -16.41 8.93 0.27
C VAL A 427 -16.95 9.67 1.51
N ARG A 428 -18.20 10.15 1.46
CA ARG A 428 -18.80 10.99 2.53
C ARG A 428 -20.15 10.49 3.02
N ASP A 429 -20.90 9.77 2.19
CA ASP A 429 -22.27 9.35 2.49
C ASP A 429 -22.28 8.09 3.38
N PHE A 430 -21.89 8.22 4.64
CA PHE A 430 -22.02 7.15 5.64
C PHE A 430 -22.06 7.77 7.05
N ASP A 431 -22.40 6.98 8.07
CA ASP A 431 -22.39 7.45 9.46
C ASP A 431 -20.96 7.61 9.98
N THR A 432 -20.37 8.79 9.74
CA THR A 432 -19.01 9.12 10.14
C THR A 432 -18.85 9.16 11.65
N ALA A 433 -19.91 9.49 12.40
CA ALA A 433 -19.88 9.54 13.85
C ALA A 433 -19.81 8.13 14.45
N ALA A 434 -20.64 7.21 13.96
CA ALA A 434 -20.57 5.80 14.33
C ALA A 434 -19.22 5.18 13.94
N ALA A 435 -18.72 5.49 12.73
CA ALA A 435 -17.42 5.02 12.29
C ALA A 435 -16.29 5.45 13.25
N LEU A 436 -16.20 6.75 13.60
CA LEU A 436 -15.18 7.23 14.54
C LEU A 436 -15.35 6.60 15.93
N ALA A 437 -16.58 6.39 16.40
CA ALA A 437 -16.83 5.73 17.67
C ALA A 437 -16.31 4.27 17.67
N LEU A 438 -16.53 3.51 16.58
CA LEU A 438 -16.02 2.14 16.42
C LEU A 438 -14.48 2.11 16.35
N MET A 439 -13.87 3.06 15.63
CA MET A 439 -12.41 3.20 15.56
C MET A 439 -11.79 3.43 16.94
N LYS A 440 -12.34 4.40 17.69
CA LYS A 440 -11.89 4.70 19.07
C LYS A 440 -12.09 3.49 19.98
N LYS A 441 -13.22 2.80 19.86
CA LYS A 441 -13.53 1.59 20.62
C LYS A 441 -12.48 0.50 20.34
N SER A 442 -12.10 0.26 19.08
CA SER A 442 -11.03 -0.70 18.73
C SER A 442 -9.71 -0.34 19.40
N ALA A 443 -9.28 0.91 19.26
CA ALA A 443 -8.03 1.39 19.83
C ALA A 443 -7.98 1.29 21.36
N THR A 444 -9.12 1.44 22.03
CA THR A 444 -9.25 1.29 23.50
C THR A 444 -9.53 -0.14 23.98
N GLY A 445 -9.44 -1.15 23.09
CA GLY A 445 -9.53 -2.56 23.45
C GLY A 445 -10.94 -3.15 23.43
N GLY A 446 -11.80 -2.64 22.55
CA GLY A 446 -13.08 -3.26 22.25
C GLY A 446 -12.92 -4.67 21.66
N SER A 447 -14.04 -5.39 21.62
CA SER A 447 -14.14 -6.70 20.98
C SER A 447 -15.16 -6.68 19.85
N THR A 448 -14.92 -7.54 18.86
CA THR A 448 -15.91 -7.90 17.84
C THR A 448 -16.20 -9.39 17.96
N GLN A 449 -17.47 -9.76 17.92
CA GLN A 449 -17.95 -11.14 18.07
C GLN A 449 -17.31 -11.91 19.24
N GLY A 450 -17.04 -11.22 20.36
CA GLY A 450 -16.49 -11.78 21.59
C GLY A 450 -14.95 -11.79 21.70
N THR A 451 -14.21 -11.45 20.65
CA THR A 451 -12.73 -11.46 20.64
C THR A 451 -12.18 -10.03 20.58
N VAL A 452 -11.19 -9.73 21.43
CA VAL A 452 -10.50 -8.43 21.45
C VAL A 452 -9.57 -8.34 20.25
N LEU A 453 -9.74 -7.31 19.42
CA LEU A 453 -8.94 -7.11 18.21
C LEU A 453 -7.51 -6.68 18.56
N ARG A 454 -7.37 -5.62 19.39
CA ARG A 454 -6.07 -5.13 19.86
C ARG A 454 -5.66 -5.76 21.19
N GLY A 455 -5.37 -7.07 21.16
CA GLY A 455 -5.04 -7.86 22.36
C GLY A 455 -3.80 -7.37 23.11
N ASN A 456 -2.81 -6.85 22.38
CA ASN A 456 -1.53 -6.37 22.94
C ASN A 456 -1.51 -4.87 23.27
N ARG A 457 -2.67 -4.19 23.31
CA ARG A 457 -2.71 -2.73 23.53
C ARG A 457 -2.03 -2.28 24.83
N GLY A 458 -2.10 -3.09 25.89
CA GLY A 458 -1.58 -2.70 27.20
C GLY A 458 -0.06 -2.49 27.19
N SER A 459 0.69 -3.36 26.50
CA SER A 459 2.12 -3.18 26.30
C SER A 459 2.40 -2.07 25.29
N TYR A 460 1.62 -1.98 24.21
CA TYR A 460 1.73 -0.90 23.23
C TYR A 460 1.59 0.49 23.86
N GLU A 461 0.60 0.72 24.73
CA GLU A 461 0.38 2.02 25.39
C GLU A 461 1.42 2.31 26.48
N SER A 462 1.85 1.31 27.25
CA SER A 462 2.77 1.52 28.37
C SER A 462 4.25 1.60 27.95
N ALA A 463 4.65 0.81 26.97
CA ALA A 463 6.03 0.74 26.48
C ALA A 463 6.25 1.51 25.18
N HIS A 464 5.18 1.95 24.51
CA HIS A 464 5.19 2.54 23.16
C HIS A 464 5.70 1.57 22.09
N TYR A 465 5.58 0.26 22.33
CA TYR A 465 5.80 -0.84 21.38
C TYR A 465 5.26 -2.16 21.97
N ILE A 466 5.13 -3.18 21.15
CA ILE A 466 4.77 -4.54 21.58
C ILE A 466 6.04 -5.38 21.65
N PRO A 467 6.46 -5.85 22.84
CA PRO A 467 7.66 -6.66 22.99
C PRO A 467 7.64 -7.91 22.11
N GLY A 468 8.72 -8.13 21.37
CA GLY A 468 8.86 -9.28 20.46
C GLY A 468 8.00 -9.23 19.21
N ASN A 469 7.14 -8.23 19.01
CA ASN A 469 6.23 -8.14 17.86
C ASN A 469 6.35 -6.78 17.14
N PRO A 470 7.41 -6.58 16.34
CA PRO A 470 7.62 -5.32 15.62
C PRO A 470 6.51 -5.05 14.59
N SER A 471 6.04 -6.07 13.86
CA SER A 471 5.01 -5.92 12.82
C SER A 471 3.71 -5.35 13.39
N GLU A 472 3.21 -5.93 14.48
CA GLU A 472 1.95 -5.47 15.08
C GLU A 472 2.07 -4.06 15.67
N THR A 473 3.25 -3.68 16.18
CA THR A 473 3.50 -2.30 16.63
C THR A 473 3.36 -1.30 15.48
N LEU A 474 3.90 -1.63 14.30
CA LEU A 474 3.83 -0.78 13.11
C LEU A 474 2.40 -0.71 12.53
N GLU A 475 1.67 -1.83 12.55
CA GLU A 475 0.27 -1.86 12.13
C GLU A 475 -0.63 -1.04 13.06
N TYR A 476 -0.44 -1.11 14.39
CA TYR A 476 -1.18 -0.28 15.34
C TYR A 476 -0.86 1.21 15.16
N ALA A 477 0.42 1.55 14.95
CA ALA A 477 0.83 2.92 14.67
C ALA A 477 0.20 3.46 13.37
N SER A 478 0.09 2.64 12.34
CA SER A 478 -0.58 3.02 11.06
C SER A 478 -2.09 3.17 11.24
N SER A 479 -2.71 2.31 12.04
CA SER A 479 -4.13 2.43 12.40
C SER A 479 -4.39 3.70 13.21
N ASP A 480 -3.55 4.01 14.20
CA ASP A 480 -3.68 5.23 14.99
C ASP A 480 -3.43 6.50 14.15
N PHE A 481 -2.53 6.45 13.17
CA PHE A 481 -2.40 7.52 12.18
C PHE A 481 -3.73 7.74 11.44
N ALA A 482 -4.34 6.70 10.89
CA ALA A 482 -5.62 6.79 10.19
C ALA A 482 -6.76 7.33 11.07
N ILE A 483 -6.86 6.88 12.32
CA ILE A 483 -7.84 7.40 13.30
C ILE A 483 -7.59 8.89 13.54
N SER A 484 -6.33 9.32 13.68
CA SER A 484 -6.00 10.72 13.91
C SER A 484 -6.46 11.61 12.74
N GLN A 485 -6.23 11.17 11.50
CA GLN A 485 -6.60 11.92 10.30
C GLN A 485 -8.12 12.00 10.13
N PHE A 486 -8.82 10.90 10.41
CA PHE A 486 -10.28 10.86 10.38
C PHE A 486 -10.89 11.75 11.47
N ALA A 487 -10.38 11.66 12.71
CA ALA A 487 -10.81 12.50 13.82
C ALA A 487 -10.60 14.00 13.52
N LYS A 488 -9.45 14.35 12.94
CA LYS A 488 -9.14 15.71 12.51
C LYS A 488 -10.15 16.23 11.49
N ALA A 489 -10.50 15.41 10.50
CA ALA A 489 -11.49 15.78 9.48
C ALA A 489 -12.90 15.99 10.06
N LEU A 490 -13.23 15.30 11.16
CA LEU A 490 -14.50 15.44 11.87
C LEU A 490 -14.48 16.51 12.99
N GLY A 491 -13.34 17.18 13.20
CA GLY A 491 -13.18 18.19 14.24
C GLY A 491 -12.99 17.65 15.66
N ASP A 492 -12.74 16.35 15.85
CA ASP A 492 -12.40 15.77 17.17
C ASP A 492 -10.90 15.95 17.46
N THR A 493 -10.54 17.15 17.94
CA THR A 493 -9.15 17.50 18.26
C THR A 493 -8.55 16.63 19.37
N ALA A 494 -9.37 16.15 20.32
CA ALA A 494 -8.90 15.31 21.41
C ALA A 494 -8.44 13.95 20.89
N ALA A 495 -9.29 13.29 20.09
CA ALA A 495 -8.92 12.03 19.44
C ALA A 495 -7.74 12.21 18.48
N TYR A 496 -7.72 13.29 17.68
CA TYR A 496 -6.58 13.60 16.82
C TYR A 496 -5.26 13.65 17.61
N ASN A 497 -5.20 14.41 18.71
CA ASN A 497 -3.96 14.54 19.50
C ASN A 497 -3.51 13.21 20.12
N THR A 498 -4.44 12.42 20.65
CA THR A 498 -4.14 11.10 21.22
C THR A 498 -3.54 10.17 20.17
N TYR A 499 -4.25 9.97 19.05
CA TYR A 499 -3.83 8.97 18.06
C TYR A 499 -2.69 9.46 17.17
N ALA A 500 -2.53 10.78 16.98
CA ALA A 500 -1.31 11.33 16.38
C ALA A 500 -0.08 10.97 17.22
N THR A 501 -0.16 11.09 18.55
CA THR A 501 0.91 10.68 19.47
C THR A 501 1.22 9.18 19.37
N HIS A 502 0.19 8.32 19.42
CA HIS A 502 0.39 6.87 19.32
C HIS A 502 0.96 6.45 17.96
N SER A 503 0.57 7.14 16.88
CA SER A 503 1.12 6.87 15.54
C SER A 503 2.64 7.06 15.46
N GLN A 504 3.27 7.76 16.42
CA GLN A 504 4.71 7.96 16.46
C GLN A 504 5.48 6.85 17.20
N TYR A 505 4.78 5.86 17.79
CA TYR A 505 5.36 4.77 18.60
C TYR A 505 6.29 3.84 17.81
N TRP A 506 6.22 3.83 16.47
CA TRP A 506 7.20 3.12 15.63
C TRP A 506 8.66 3.50 15.95
N ARG A 507 8.91 4.74 16.39
CA ARG A 507 10.26 5.22 16.75
C ARG A 507 10.88 4.41 17.87
N SER A 508 10.07 3.84 18.75
CA SER A 508 10.54 2.97 19.83
C SER A 508 11.21 1.70 19.31
N LEU A 509 10.98 1.32 18.05
CA LEU A 509 11.61 0.17 17.40
C LEU A 509 12.81 0.55 16.53
N PHE A 510 13.03 1.83 16.22
CA PHE A 510 14.21 2.21 15.44
C PHE A 510 15.46 2.14 16.31
N ASN A 511 16.36 1.24 15.97
CA ASN A 511 17.63 1.09 16.65
C ASN A 511 18.74 1.81 15.88
N GLY A 512 19.32 2.88 16.47
CA GLY A 512 20.43 3.62 15.86
C GLY A 512 21.69 2.77 15.62
N GLU A 513 21.91 1.69 16.39
CA GLU A 513 23.03 0.77 16.19
C GLU A 513 22.84 -0.05 14.91
N SER A 514 21.71 -0.75 14.75
CA SER A 514 21.48 -1.53 13.53
C SER A 514 21.10 -0.64 12.34
N SER A 515 20.50 0.52 12.60
CA SER A 515 19.81 1.39 11.63
C SER A 515 18.58 0.72 10.98
N TYR A 516 17.95 -0.24 11.66
CA TYR A 516 16.69 -0.88 11.23
C TYR A 516 15.60 -0.67 12.27
N ILE A 517 14.34 -0.85 11.84
CA ILE A 517 13.28 -1.25 12.77
C ILE A 517 13.66 -2.62 13.31
N HIS A 518 13.80 -2.71 14.63
CA HIS A 518 14.44 -3.82 15.30
C HIS A 518 13.59 -4.23 16.50
N THR A 519 13.28 -5.53 16.59
CA THR A 519 12.54 -6.10 17.71
C THR A 519 13.17 -5.76 19.07
N ARG A 520 12.31 -5.49 20.06
CA ARG A 520 12.67 -5.19 21.44
C ARG A 520 12.03 -6.16 22.41
N GLY A 521 12.79 -6.56 23.42
CA GLY A 521 12.32 -7.38 24.53
C GLY A 521 11.42 -6.62 25.50
N SER A 522 10.83 -7.35 26.44
CA SER A 522 10.03 -6.79 27.54
C SER A 522 10.88 -5.99 28.55
N ASP A 523 12.19 -6.21 28.55
CA ASP A 523 13.18 -5.46 29.33
C ASP A 523 13.63 -4.14 28.66
N GLY A 524 13.12 -3.86 27.45
CA GLY A 524 13.50 -2.68 26.67
C GLY A 524 14.76 -2.86 25.82
N ALA A 525 15.46 -3.99 25.90
CA ALA A 525 16.66 -4.24 25.12
C ALA A 525 16.33 -4.63 23.67
N TYR A 526 17.17 -4.20 22.73
CA TYR A 526 17.14 -4.73 21.36
C TYR A 526 17.79 -6.11 21.33
N ALA A 527 17.23 -7.03 20.55
CA ALA A 527 17.91 -8.28 20.25
C ALA A 527 19.28 -8.01 19.62
N TRP A 528 20.32 -8.76 19.96
CA TRP A 528 21.64 -8.56 19.37
C TRP A 528 22.37 -9.89 19.21
N PRO A 529 23.05 -10.14 18.07
CA PRO A 529 23.12 -9.29 16.87
C PRO A 529 21.87 -9.41 15.99
N LEU A 530 21.70 -8.46 15.05
CA LEU A 530 20.66 -8.53 14.03
C LEU A 530 21.20 -9.16 12.74
N ASN A 531 20.45 -10.08 12.17
CA ASN A 531 20.56 -10.44 10.77
C ASN A 531 19.38 -9.81 10.01
N PRO A 532 19.61 -8.83 9.11
CA PRO A 532 18.51 -8.12 8.45
C PRO A 532 17.56 -9.01 7.65
N ALA A 533 18.03 -10.18 7.20
CA ALA A 533 17.29 -11.14 6.40
C ALA A 533 16.54 -12.22 7.21
N THR A 534 16.64 -12.22 8.54
CA THR A 534 15.94 -13.21 9.36
C THR A 534 14.46 -12.86 9.47
N GLU A 535 13.61 -13.83 9.15
CA GLU A 535 12.15 -13.65 9.09
C GLU A 535 11.53 -13.38 10.46
N SER A 536 11.79 -14.25 11.45
CA SER A 536 11.24 -14.08 12.79
C SER A 536 11.93 -12.92 13.55
N PRO A 537 11.19 -12.07 14.29
CA PRO A 537 9.77 -12.15 14.62
C PRO A 537 8.85 -11.26 13.75
N TYR A 538 9.25 -10.95 12.53
CA TYR A 538 8.43 -10.20 11.61
C TYR A 538 7.34 -11.12 11.00
N VAL A 539 6.19 -10.56 10.65
CA VAL A 539 5.10 -11.33 10.04
C VAL A 539 5.32 -11.30 8.54
N GLU A 540 5.64 -12.45 7.96
CA GLU A 540 5.84 -12.62 6.51
C GLU A 540 6.85 -11.60 5.94
N GLY A 541 7.95 -11.39 6.64
CA GLY A 541 9.01 -10.55 6.12
C GLY A 541 10.21 -10.57 7.05
N ASN A 542 11.08 -9.59 6.93
CA ASN A 542 12.27 -9.46 7.76
C ASN A 542 12.55 -7.99 8.14
N ALA A 543 13.63 -7.74 8.87
CA ALA A 543 13.96 -6.39 9.34
C ALA A 543 14.26 -5.42 8.18
N ALA A 544 14.89 -5.89 7.10
CA ALA A 544 15.18 -5.06 5.93
C ALA A 544 13.91 -4.59 5.22
N GLN A 545 12.89 -5.44 5.20
CA GLN A 545 11.58 -5.14 4.64
C GLN A 545 10.77 -4.21 5.57
N TYR A 546 10.47 -4.66 6.80
CA TYR A 546 9.65 -3.91 7.77
C TYR A 546 10.22 -2.55 8.19
N THR A 547 11.51 -2.27 7.96
CA THR A 547 12.09 -0.96 8.25
C THR A 547 11.38 0.18 7.53
N TRP A 548 10.82 -0.08 6.35
CA TRP A 548 10.14 0.94 5.54
C TRP A 548 8.65 1.08 5.86
N MET A 549 8.07 0.20 6.68
CA MET A 549 6.65 0.17 7.01
C MET A 549 6.27 1.22 8.07
N VAL A 550 6.62 2.47 7.78
CA VAL A 550 6.20 3.68 8.52
C VAL A 550 5.67 4.71 7.50
N PRO A 551 4.65 4.33 6.71
CA PRO A 551 4.23 5.07 5.51
C PRO A 551 3.85 6.52 5.78
N HIS A 552 3.31 6.82 6.95
CA HIS A 552 2.93 8.16 7.37
C HIS A 552 4.11 9.05 7.78
N ASN A 553 5.31 8.50 8.00
CA ASN A 553 6.46 9.28 8.49
C ASN A 553 7.82 8.83 7.93
N LEU A 554 7.88 8.58 6.63
CA LEU A 554 9.10 8.21 5.92
C LEU A 554 10.20 9.29 6.00
N GLY A 555 9.83 10.59 6.08
CA GLY A 555 10.80 11.68 6.23
C GLY A 555 11.62 11.57 7.52
N ALA A 556 10.98 11.31 8.66
CA ALA A 556 11.70 11.10 9.91
C ALA A 556 12.56 9.84 9.89
N LEU A 557 12.11 8.77 9.23
CA LEU A 557 12.92 7.57 9.02
C LEU A 557 14.19 7.87 8.20
N VAL A 558 14.06 8.59 7.07
CA VAL A 558 15.21 9.02 6.25
C VAL A 558 16.21 9.82 7.09
N THR A 559 15.73 10.75 7.93
CA THR A 559 16.60 11.50 8.84
C THR A 559 17.31 10.56 9.84
N LEU A 560 16.59 9.65 10.49
CA LEU A 560 17.16 8.69 11.45
C LEU A 560 18.19 7.72 10.82
N MET A 561 18.05 7.41 9.53
CA MET A 561 19.03 6.59 8.79
C MET A 561 20.37 7.32 8.53
N GLY A 562 20.45 8.62 8.78
CA GLY A 562 21.62 9.44 8.41
C GLY A 562 21.44 10.20 7.10
N GLY A 563 20.20 10.62 6.81
CA GLY A 563 19.84 11.55 5.75
C GLY A 563 19.63 10.93 4.35
N PRO A 564 19.26 11.77 3.37
CA PRO A 564 18.88 11.35 2.01
C PRO A 564 19.91 10.45 1.31
N ALA A 565 21.20 10.77 1.38
CA ALA A 565 22.25 9.98 0.74
C ALA A 565 22.28 8.53 1.25
N THR A 566 22.28 8.36 2.58
CA THR A 566 22.28 7.04 3.21
C THR A 566 21.00 6.26 2.87
N ALA A 567 19.84 6.92 2.93
CA ALA A 567 18.57 6.29 2.57
C ALA A 567 18.56 5.83 1.10
N VAL A 568 19.07 6.65 0.18
CA VAL A 568 19.19 6.31 -1.25
C VAL A 568 20.02 5.04 -1.45
N GLN A 569 21.21 4.94 -0.87
CA GLN A 569 22.04 3.76 -1.13
C GLN A 569 21.57 2.51 -0.37
N ARG A 570 20.75 2.66 0.69
CA ARG A 570 19.98 1.55 1.27
C ARG A 570 18.85 1.09 0.37
N LEU A 571 18.11 2.02 -0.23
CA LEU A 571 17.07 1.69 -1.21
C LEU A 571 17.70 1.03 -2.45
N ASP A 572 18.83 1.56 -2.94
CA ASP A 572 19.54 0.97 -4.08
C ASP A 572 20.02 -0.46 -3.78
N HIS A 573 20.40 -0.76 -2.52
CA HIS A 573 20.65 -2.13 -2.05
C HIS A 573 19.37 -2.96 -2.01
N HIS A 574 18.31 -2.44 -1.41
CA HIS A 574 17.02 -3.12 -1.25
C HIS A 574 16.43 -3.57 -2.59
N PHE A 575 16.50 -2.72 -3.62
CA PHE A 575 16.02 -2.98 -4.98
C PHE A 575 17.04 -3.69 -5.89
N THR A 576 18.08 -4.31 -5.32
CA THR A 576 18.98 -5.19 -6.09
C THR A 576 18.21 -6.37 -6.64
N GLU A 577 17.35 -6.98 -5.82
CA GLU A 577 16.36 -8.00 -6.21
C GLU A 577 14.94 -7.45 -5.95
N LEU A 578 13.98 -7.75 -6.83
CA LEU A 578 12.64 -7.11 -6.79
C LEU A 578 11.51 -8.02 -6.30
N ASN A 579 11.75 -9.33 -6.28
CA ASN A 579 10.82 -10.33 -5.76
C ASN A 579 11.61 -11.34 -4.92
N GLY A 580 12.41 -10.83 -3.98
CA GLY A 580 13.46 -11.58 -3.29
C GLY A 580 12.98 -12.64 -2.30
N GLY A 581 11.68 -12.66 -1.99
CA GLY A 581 11.07 -13.55 -1.01
C GLY A 581 11.38 -13.15 0.44
N LEU A 582 10.96 -14.01 1.38
CA LEU A 582 10.97 -13.70 2.81
C LEU A 582 12.36 -13.72 3.47
N SER A 583 13.28 -14.53 2.93
CA SER A 583 14.53 -14.90 3.60
C SER A 583 15.76 -14.10 3.15
N ARG A 584 15.55 -13.02 2.38
CA ARG A 584 16.60 -12.17 1.82
C ARG A 584 16.33 -10.71 2.15
N PRO A 585 17.38 -9.88 2.35
CA PRO A 585 17.22 -8.50 2.79
C PRO A 585 16.91 -7.54 1.62
N TYR A 586 16.05 -7.99 0.70
CA TYR A 586 15.71 -7.29 -0.53
C TYR A 586 14.20 -7.06 -0.63
N PHE A 587 13.83 -6.22 -1.59
CA PHE A 587 12.45 -5.91 -1.92
C PHE A 587 11.67 -7.16 -2.33
N TYR A 588 10.45 -7.27 -1.82
CA TYR A 588 9.54 -8.37 -2.12
C TYR A 588 8.13 -7.83 -2.38
N VAL A 589 7.82 -7.54 -3.65
CA VAL A 589 6.49 -7.04 -4.05
C VAL A 589 5.38 -8.08 -3.93
N GLY A 590 5.72 -9.37 -3.87
CA GLY A 590 4.73 -10.43 -3.63
C GLY A 590 4.25 -10.52 -2.18
N ASN A 591 4.56 -9.52 -1.33
CA ASN A 591 4.00 -9.37 0.00
C ASN A 591 3.81 -7.88 0.37
N GLU A 592 2.79 -7.63 1.16
CA GLU A 592 2.13 -6.34 1.35
C GLU A 592 2.91 -5.24 2.08
N PRO A 593 3.76 -5.53 3.10
CA PRO A 593 4.53 -4.51 3.83
C PRO A 593 5.40 -3.65 2.92
N GLU A 594 5.76 -4.19 1.76
CA GLU A 594 6.66 -3.58 0.79
C GLU A 594 5.96 -2.70 -0.26
N HIS A 595 4.62 -2.75 -0.39
CA HIS A 595 3.89 -2.10 -1.48
C HIS A 595 4.22 -0.59 -1.62
N GLY A 596 4.39 0.15 -0.52
CA GLY A 596 4.71 1.59 -0.55
C GLY A 596 6.19 1.95 -0.71
N VAL A 597 7.11 0.99 -0.60
CA VAL A 597 8.56 1.26 -0.48
C VAL A 597 9.20 1.93 -1.70
N PRO A 598 8.79 1.67 -2.97
CA PRO A 598 9.37 2.36 -4.13
C PRO A 598 9.31 3.89 -4.04
N TRP A 599 8.27 4.43 -3.39
CA TRP A 599 8.10 5.88 -3.21
C TRP A 599 8.90 6.46 -2.04
N ALA A 600 9.59 5.65 -1.23
CA ALA A 600 10.52 6.14 -0.21
C ALA A 600 11.69 6.96 -0.81
N TYR A 601 12.05 6.70 -2.08
CA TYR A 601 13.02 7.51 -2.82
C TYR A 601 12.59 8.99 -2.98
N ASN A 602 11.28 9.28 -3.08
CA ASN A 602 10.78 10.66 -3.12
C ASN A 602 11.12 11.39 -1.82
N TYR A 603 10.95 10.74 -0.66
CA TYR A 603 11.34 11.28 0.65
C TYR A 603 12.86 11.43 0.80
N ALA A 604 13.64 10.60 0.10
CA ALA A 604 15.09 10.67 0.03
C ALA A 604 15.62 11.61 -1.08
N ARG A 605 14.77 12.51 -1.61
CA ARG A 605 15.14 13.52 -2.63
C ARG A 605 15.70 12.93 -3.94
N LYS A 606 15.29 11.70 -4.29
CA LYS A 606 15.71 11.01 -5.52
C LYS A 606 14.49 10.43 -6.27
N PRO A 607 13.55 11.25 -6.78
CA PRO A 607 12.36 10.75 -7.47
C PRO A 607 12.66 9.88 -8.70
N ALA A 608 13.81 10.08 -9.36
CA ALA A 608 14.28 9.18 -10.41
C ALA A 608 14.45 7.72 -9.93
N GLY A 609 14.80 7.51 -8.66
CA GLY A 609 14.87 6.19 -8.03
C GLY A 609 13.49 5.53 -7.90
N THR A 610 12.44 6.30 -7.58
CA THR A 610 11.06 5.80 -7.62
C THR A 610 10.66 5.39 -9.03
N SER A 611 10.90 6.26 -10.02
CA SER A 611 10.64 5.94 -11.42
C SER A 611 11.35 4.65 -11.84
N ASP A 612 12.62 4.44 -11.47
CA ASP A 612 13.35 3.23 -11.78
C ASP A 612 12.77 1.99 -11.08
N ALA A 613 12.59 2.06 -9.75
CA ALA A 613 12.09 0.94 -8.96
C ALA A 613 10.72 0.48 -9.45
N VAL A 614 9.75 1.39 -9.58
CA VAL A 614 8.39 1.04 -10.01
C VAL A 614 8.39 0.42 -11.41
N ARG A 615 9.11 1.02 -12.36
CA ARG A 615 9.13 0.54 -13.75
C ARG A 615 9.81 -0.82 -13.88
N ARG A 616 10.87 -1.06 -13.11
CA ARG A 616 11.50 -2.37 -13.05
C ARG A 616 10.54 -3.41 -12.47
N VAL A 617 9.90 -3.14 -11.32
CA VAL A 617 8.95 -4.06 -10.68
C VAL A 617 7.81 -4.43 -11.64
N MET A 618 7.18 -3.45 -12.30
CA MET A 618 6.11 -3.70 -13.29
C MET A 618 6.57 -4.58 -14.47
N SER A 619 7.85 -4.49 -14.86
CA SER A 619 8.39 -5.21 -16.01
C SER A 619 8.96 -6.59 -15.66
N GLU A 620 9.57 -6.74 -14.49
CA GLU A 620 10.32 -7.92 -14.06
C GLU A 620 9.49 -8.86 -13.17
N SER A 621 8.50 -8.33 -12.44
CA SER A 621 7.72 -9.09 -11.45
C SER A 621 6.27 -9.38 -11.88
N PHE A 622 5.75 -8.65 -12.87
CA PHE A 622 4.42 -8.87 -13.44
C PHE A 622 4.53 -9.37 -14.89
N THR A 623 3.82 -10.44 -15.24
CA THR A 623 3.74 -10.98 -16.62
C THR A 623 2.31 -11.35 -16.99
N THR A 624 2.08 -11.81 -18.22
CA THR A 624 0.73 -12.14 -18.74
C THR A 624 0.42 -13.64 -18.72
N GLY A 625 1.32 -14.45 -18.17
CA GLY A 625 1.13 -15.90 -18.01
C GLY A 625 0.38 -16.28 -16.74
N ALA A 626 0.13 -17.58 -16.56
CA ALA A 626 -0.59 -18.08 -15.40
C ALA A 626 0.11 -17.76 -14.06
N GLY A 627 1.44 -17.84 -14.00
CA GLY A 627 2.26 -17.35 -12.87
C GLY A 627 2.56 -15.84 -12.95
N GLY A 628 1.67 -15.05 -13.55
CA GLY A 628 1.94 -13.67 -13.94
C GLY A 628 1.90 -12.64 -12.82
N LEU A 629 1.44 -13.02 -11.62
CA LEU A 629 1.47 -12.19 -10.42
C LEU A 629 2.70 -12.52 -9.56
N PRO A 630 3.29 -11.53 -8.88
CA PRO A 630 4.54 -11.71 -8.13
C PRO A 630 4.38 -12.44 -6.79
N GLY A 631 3.15 -12.55 -6.31
CA GLY A 631 2.72 -13.18 -5.06
C GLY A 631 1.21 -13.35 -5.12
N ASN A 632 0.57 -13.57 -3.98
CA ASN A 632 -0.88 -13.57 -3.88
C ASN A 632 -1.47 -12.22 -4.37
N ASP A 633 -2.69 -12.26 -4.90
CA ASP A 633 -3.38 -11.02 -5.31
C ASP A 633 -4.11 -10.33 -4.16
N ASP A 634 -4.36 -11.08 -3.08
CA ASP A 634 -4.95 -10.63 -1.81
C ASP A 634 -6.15 -9.70 -1.97
N LEU A 635 -7.17 -10.23 -2.64
CA LEU A 635 -8.44 -9.56 -2.95
C LEU A 635 -8.24 -8.28 -3.78
N GLY A 636 -7.21 -8.28 -4.65
CA GLY A 636 -6.90 -7.20 -5.57
C GLY A 636 -5.93 -6.16 -5.02
N ALA A 637 -5.33 -6.36 -3.84
CA ALA A 637 -4.33 -5.44 -3.28
C ALA A 637 -3.09 -5.33 -4.19
N THR A 638 -2.54 -6.46 -4.64
CA THR A 638 -1.38 -6.50 -5.55
C THR A 638 -1.72 -5.95 -6.93
N SER A 639 -2.89 -6.30 -7.46
CA SER A 639 -3.39 -5.72 -8.71
C SER A 639 -3.64 -4.20 -8.61
N ALA A 640 -4.15 -3.69 -7.49
CA ALA A 640 -4.32 -2.25 -7.26
C ALA A 640 -2.98 -1.51 -7.24
N TRP A 641 -1.93 -2.13 -6.70
CA TRP A 641 -0.56 -1.59 -6.77
C TRP A 641 -0.11 -1.39 -8.23
N TYR A 642 -0.41 -2.36 -9.11
CA TYR A 642 -0.08 -2.26 -10.54
C TYR A 642 -0.84 -1.11 -11.22
N ILE A 643 -2.14 -0.95 -10.93
CA ILE A 643 -2.95 0.14 -11.50
C ILE A 643 -2.41 1.51 -11.10
N TRP A 644 -2.14 1.74 -9.82
CA TRP A 644 -1.50 2.95 -9.34
C TRP A 644 -0.17 3.23 -10.06
N SER A 645 0.68 2.21 -10.12
CA SER A 645 1.98 2.28 -10.79
C SER A 645 1.87 2.65 -12.28
N ALA A 646 0.88 2.10 -12.99
CA ALA A 646 0.63 2.41 -14.39
C ALA A 646 0.07 3.83 -14.61
N LEU A 647 -0.73 4.35 -13.66
CA LEU A 647 -1.23 5.73 -13.68
C LEU A 647 -0.15 6.77 -13.33
N GLY A 648 0.95 6.35 -12.72
CA GLY A 648 2.04 7.25 -12.31
C GLY A 648 1.84 7.87 -10.93
N LEU A 649 0.96 7.31 -10.11
CA LEU A 649 0.52 7.82 -8.80
C LEU A 649 0.52 6.69 -7.76
N TYR A 650 0.65 6.97 -6.47
CA TYR A 650 0.46 5.97 -5.40
C TYR A 650 0.04 6.58 -4.06
N PRO A 651 -0.91 5.98 -3.32
CA PRO A 651 -1.37 6.45 -2.01
C PRO A 651 -0.43 6.00 -0.89
N VAL A 652 0.77 6.60 -0.81
CA VAL A 652 1.86 6.13 0.08
C VAL A 652 1.51 6.11 1.56
N ALA A 653 0.59 6.98 2.02
CA ALA A 653 0.19 7.11 3.41
C ALA A 653 -1.33 6.87 3.58
N PRO A 654 -1.76 5.58 3.70
CA PRO A 654 -3.16 5.23 3.93
C PRO A 654 -3.77 5.98 5.12
N GLY A 655 -5.02 6.42 4.96
CA GLY A 655 -5.71 7.31 5.90
C GLY A 655 -5.48 8.80 5.64
N SER A 656 -4.62 9.17 4.69
CA SER A 656 -4.41 10.56 4.24
C SER A 656 -4.83 10.77 2.79
N ASP A 657 -4.87 12.03 2.36
CA ASP A 657 -5.22 12.44 1.00
C ASP A 657 -4.02 12.53 0.05
N LEU A 658 -2.87 11.98 0.45
CA LEU A 658 -1.59 12.11 -0.25
C LEU A 658 -1.44 11.08 -1.38
N LEU A 659 -1.03 11.55 -2.56
CA LEU A 659 -0.58 10.73 -3.68
C LEU A 659 0.85 11.12 -4.06
N THR A 660 1.79 10.18 -3.95
CA THR A 660 3.14 10.35 -4.51
C THR A 660 3.13 10.09 -6.01
N VAL A 661 4.05 10.70 -6.75
CA VAL A 661 4.10 10.60 -8.21
C VAL A 661 5.44 10.06 -8.72
N HIS A 662 5.40 9.41 -9.89
CA HIS A 662 6.59 8.86 -10.55
C HIS A 662 6.51 8.81 -12.08
N GLY A 663 5.38 9.23 -12.66
CA GLY A 663 5.13 9.27 -14.10
C GLY A 663 4.46 8.01 -14.66
N GLY A 664 3.44 8.22 -15.49
CA GLY A 664 2.58 7.14 -16.00
C GLY A 664 3.21 6.26 -17.09
N LEU A 665 2.65 5.06 -17.26
CA LEU A 665 3.01 4.11 -18.32
C LEU A 665 2.44 4.52 -19.68
N PHE A 666 1.19 4.99 -19.69
CA PHE A 666 0.45 5.28 -20.91
C PHE A 666 0.54 6.77 -21.29
N PRO A 667 0.64 7.11 -22.59
CA PRO A 667 0.53 8.47 -23.07
C PRO A 667 -0.63 9.26 -22.50
N GLN A 668 -1.78 8.61 -22.32
CA GLN A 668 -2.91 9.18 -21.62
C GLN A 668 -3.70 8.11 -20.85
N ALA A 669 -4.22 8.51 -19.70
CA ALA A 669 -5.22 7.77 -18.94
C ALA A 669 -6.37 8.72 -18.55
N LEU A 670 -7.60 8.27 -18.75
CA LEU A 670 -8.81 8.99 -18.37
C LEU A 670 -9.52 8.20 -17.25
N ILE A 671 -9.61 8.78 -16.07
CA ILE A 671 -10.38 8.23 -14.95
C ILE A 671 -11.74 8.93 -14.94
N GLN A 672 -12.80 8.17 -15.22
CA GLN A 672 -14.16 8.69 -15.29
C GLN A 672 -14.79 8.68 -13.89
N ARG A 673 -15.28 9.83 -13.43
CA ARG A 673 -15.86 9.96 -12.09
C ARG A 673 -17.09 10.85 -12.09
N PRO A 674 -18.06 10.62 -11.19
CA PRO A 674 -19.22 11.51 -11.03
C PRO A 674 -18.84 12.97 -10.71
N GLY A 675 -17.76 13.17 -9.95
CA GLY A 675 -17.28 14.50 -9.54
C GLY A 675 -16.51 15.27 -10.62
N GLY A 676 -16.24 14.64 -11.77
CA GLY A 676 -15.39 15.20 -12.84
C GLY A 676 -14.25 14.25 -13.23
N ASN A 677 -13.93 14.21 -14.52
CA ASN A 677 -12.91 13.31 -15.04
C ASN A 677 -11.50 13.77 -14.61
N ILE A 678 -10.65 12.81 -14.27
CA ILE A 678 -9.21 13.05 -14.07
C ILE A 678 -8.49 12.56 -15.32
N THR A 679 -7.78 13.45 -16.00
CA THR A 679 -7.02 13.12 -17.21
C THR A 679 -5.53 13.18 -16.89
N ILE A 680 -4.84 12.06 -17.02
CA ILE A 680 -3.38 11.97 -16.90
C ILE A 680 -2.81 11.96 -18.32
N THR A 681 -1.82 12.80 -18.60
CA THR A 681 -1.20 12.92 -19.93
C THR A 681 0.32 12.93 -19.85
N GLY A 682 0.96 12.60 -20.97
CA GLY A 682 2.42 12.68 -21.13
C GLY A 682 3.19 11.52 -20.49
N GLY A 683 2.49 10.47 -20.04
CA GLY A 683 3.12 9.22 -19.66
C GLY A 683 3.80 8.54 -20.86
N SER A 684 4.63 7.55 -20.60
CA SER A 684 5.44 6.95 -21.66
C SER A 684 5.93 5.57 -21.26
N ALA A 685 5.92 4.62 -22.21
CA ALA A 685 6.46 3.28 -22.04
C ALA A 685 8.01 3.23 -22.08
N THR A 686 8.64 4.14 -22.83
CA THR A 686 10.09 4.15 -23.09
C THR A 686 10.85 5.11 -22.18
N ASN A 687 10.41 6.37 -22.14
CA ASN A 687 10.92 7.40 -21.23
C ASN A 687 10.33 7.19 -19.82
N ARG A 688 11.21 6.97 -18.83
CA ARG A 688 10.82 6.57 -17.47
C ARG A 688 10.87 7.69 -16.45
N TYR A 689 11.63 8.77 -16.72
CA TYR A 689 11.96 9.76 -15.71
C TYR A 689 11.12 11.03 -15.88
N VAL A 690 10.48 11.47 -14.80
CA VAL A 690 9.76 12.75 -14.77
C VAL A 690 10.76 13.91 -14.93
N GLN A 691 10.51 14.77 -15.91
CA GLN A 691 11.25 16.02 -16.15
C GLN A 691 10.49 17.23 -15.61
N SER A 692 9.15 17.18 -15.67
CA SER A 692 8.26 18.17 -15.08
C SER A 692 6.86 17.59 -14.88
N LEU A 693 6.09 18.23 -13.99
CA LEU A 693 4.70 17.92 -13.68
C LEU A 693 3.90 19.21 -13.63
N SER A 694 2.65 19.17 -14.11
CA SER A 694 1.67 20.23 -13.88
C SER A 694 0.29 19.65 -13.55
N VAL A 695 -0.47 20.38 -12.74
CA VAL A 695 -1.88 20.10 -12.44
C VAL A 695 -2.70 21.29 -12.91
N ASP A 696 -3.65 21.05 -13.82
CA ASP A 696 -4.45 22.09 -14.49
C ASP A 696 -3.60 23.23 -15.07
N GLY A 697 -2.48 22.87 -15.69
CA GLY A 697 -1.52 23.81 -16.30
C GLY A 697 -0.60 24.54 -15.31
N THR A 698 -0.79 24.36 -14.00
CA THR A 698 0.09 24.92 -12.98
C THR A 698 1.27 23.97 -12.73
N ALA A 699 2.48 24.40 -13.07
CA ALA A 699 3.69 23.61 -12.87
C ALA A 699 3.99 23.40 -11.37
N THR A 700 4.49 22.22 -11.02
CA THR A 700 4.96 21.90 -9.68
C THR A 700 6.24 21.08 -9.72
N SER A 701 7.14 21.34 -8.78
CA SER A 701 8.32 20.51 -8.52
C SER A 701 8.05 19.42 -7.48
N HIS A 702 6.89 19.44 -6.83
CA HIS A 702 6.54 18.46 -5.80
C HIS A 702 6.41 17.06 -6.38
N SER A 703 7.06 16.10 -5.72
CA SER A 703 6.96 14.66 -6.03
C SER A 703 5.67 14.01 -5.51
N TRP A 704 4.63 14.82 -5.33
CA TRP A 704 3.34 14.46 -4.75
C TRP A 704 2.24 15.45 -5.17
N ILE A 705 1.00 14.99 -5.04
CA ILE A 705 -0.24 15.77 -5.14
C ILE A 705 -1.18 15.34 -4.01
N ARG A 706 -2.18 16.16 -3.69
CA ARG A 706 -3.26 15.82 -2.75
C ARG A 706 -4.57 15.62 -3.48
N TYR A 707 -5.38 14.69 -2.99
CA TYR A 707 -6.68 14.34 -3.58
C TYR A 707 -7.61 15.56 -3.81
N PRO A 708 -7.75 16.54 -2.89
CA PRO A 708 -8.57 17.73 -3.13
C PRO A 708 -8.17 18.54 -4.37
N GLN A 709 -6.92 18.42 -4.85
CA GLN A 709 -6.48 19.10 -6.08
C GLN A 709 -7.03 18.44 -7.36
N ILE A 710 -7.47 17.18 -7.28
CA ILE A 710 -7.88 16.39 -8.45
C ILE A 710 -9.29 15.80 -8.31
N GLY A 711 -9.85 15.79 -7.10
CA GLY A 711 -11.09 15.08 -6.79
C GLY A 711 -12.33 15.60 -7.52
N GLY A 712 -12.34 16.87 -7.92
CA GLY A 712 -13.39 17.51 -8.73
C GLY A 712 -13.16 17.43 -10.25
N GLY A 713 -12.23 16.57 -10.69
CA GLY A 713 -11.73 16.53 -12.06
C GLY A 713 -10.55 17.48 -12.26
N ALA A 714 -9.51 17.01 -12.96
CA ALA A 714 -8.27 17.74 -13.19
C ALA A 714 -7.49 17.13 -14.36
N THR A 715 -6.56 17.90 -14.92
CA THR A 715 -5.53 17.40 -15.83
C THR A 715 -4.18 17.33 -15.12
N ILE A 716 -3.62 16.12 -15.01
CA ILE A 716 -2.26 15.87 -14.54
C ILE A 716 -1.40 15.67 -15.79
N ALA A 717 -0.44 16.56 -16.05
CA ALA A 717 0.41 16.48 -17.24
C ALA A 717 1.88 16.30 -16.86
N TYR A 718 2.45 15.17 -17.28
CA TYR A 718 3.86 14.84 -17.14
C TYR A 718 4.66 15.24 -18.40
N THR A 719 5.92 15.60 -18.21
CA THR A 719 6.94 15.51 -19.26
C THR A 719 7.92 14.40 -18.88
N MET A 720 8.05 13.37 -19.72
CA MET A 720 8.91 12.21 -19.45
C MET A 720 10.18 12.24 -20.30
N GLY A 721 11.31 11.86 -19.72
CA GLY A 721 12.62 11.80 -20.37
C GLY A 721 13.29 10.42 -20.21
N SER A 722 14.31 10.18 -21.05
CA SER A 722 15.09 8.94 -21.07
C SER A 722 16.22 8.90 -20.03
N SER A 723 16.50 10.03 -19.37
CA SER A 723 17.49 10.16 -18.29
C SER A 723 16.92 10.91 -17.08
N PRO A 724 17.44 10.68 -15.86
CA PRO A 724 17.06 11.43 -14.67
C PRO A 724 17.19 12.95 -14.86
N ALA A 725 16.28 13.71 -14.24
CA ALA A 725 16.29 15.17 -14.19
C ALA A 725 16.56 15.66 -12.76
N SER A 726 16.74 16.97 -12.57
CA SER A 726 16.79 17.61 -11.25
C SER A 726 15.41 17.86 -10.63
N TRP A 727 14.32 17.54 -11.33
CA TRP A 727 12.96 17.71 -10.85
C TRP A 727 12.70 16.89 -9.57
N GLY A 728 12.04 17.51 -8.60
CA GLY A 728 11.64 16.86 -7.35
C GLY A 728 12.76 16.50 -6.37
N THR A 729 13.97 17.07 -6.56
CA THR A 729 15.14 16.79 -5.72
C THR A 729 15.36 17.83 -4.62
N ALA A 730 14.62 18.95 -4.63
CA ALA A 730 14.80 19.98 -3.62
C ALA A 730 14.18 19.55 -2.29
N ALA A 731 14.66 20.19 -1.22
CA ALA A 731 14.24 19.91 0.14
C ALA A 731 12.75 20.16 0.40
N GLY A 732 12.11 21.05 -0.37
CA GLY A 732 10.67 21.32 -0.32
C GLY A 732 9.83 20.47 -1.30
N ASP A 733 10.47 19.68 -2.18
CA ASP A 733 9.76 18.89 -3.18
C ASP A 733 9.30 17.51 -2.65
N VAL A 734 9.79 17.13 -1.47
CA VAL A 734 9.52 15.82 -0.87
C VAL A 734 8.07 15.73 -0.38
N PRO A 735 7.47 14.54 -0.34
CA PRO A 735 6.12 14.39 0.18
C PRO A 735 6.05 14.73 1.68
N PRO A 736 4.91 15.25 2.17
CA PRO A 736 4.72 15.51 3.59
C PRO A 736 4.88 14.25 4.43
N SER A 737 5.46 14.42 5.62
CA SER A 737 5.46 13.41 6.68
C SER A 737 4.63 13.91 7.86
N PHE A 738 3.93 13.00 8.52
CA PHE A 738 2.99 13.31 9.60
C PHE A 738 3.64 12.98 10.95
N GLY A 739 4.36 13.97 11.51
CA GLY A 739 5.13 13.84 12.74
C GLY A 739 4.45 14.32 14.01
N ASP A 740 3.22 14.85 13.91
CA ASP A 740 2.47 15.36 15.06
C ASP A 740 2.41 14.33 16.20
N GLY A 741 2.58 14.80 17.44
CA GLY A 741 2.59 13.95 18.63
C GLY A 741 3.98 13.42 19.04
N ALA A 742 5.05 13.74 18.32
CA ALA A 742 6.43 13.49 18.76
C ALA A 742 7.40 14.61 18.37
N GLN A 743 8.51 14.70 19.11
CA GLN A 743 9.64 15.53 18.70
C GLN A 743 10.30 14.90 17.46
N GLN A 744 10.47 15.68 16.40
CA GLN A 744 11.14 15.19 15.20
C GLN A 744 12.65 15.03 15.42
N PRO A 745 13.27 14.02 14.77
CA PRO A 745 14.72 13.89 14.81
C PRO A 745 15.37 15.13 14.18
N PRO A 746 16.51 15.60 14.72
CA PRO A 746 17.30 16.64 14.06
C PRO A 746 17.57 16.27 12.62
N ALA A 747 17.44 17.23 11.70
CA ALA A 747 17.97 17.06 10.35
C ALA A 747 19.46 16.65 10.43
N GLU A 748 19.84 15.70 9.58
CA GLU A 748 21.25 15.36 9.40
C GLU A 748 21.97 16.61 8.86
N PRO A 749 23.17 16.95 9.38
CA PRO A 749 23.94 18.07 8.86
C PRO A 749 24.16 17.94 7.35
N ASP A 750 24.10 19.06 6.62
CA ASP A 750 24.59 19.06 5.24
C ASP A 750 26.10 18.88 5.25
N LEU A 751 26.55 17.68 4.88
CA LEU A 751 27.97 17.33 4.85
C LEU A 751 28.65 17.81 3.56
N GLY A 752 27.88 18.33 2.59
CA GLY A 752 28.38 18.66 1.25
C GLY A 752 28.77 17.40 0.45
N PRO A 753 29.59 17.55 -0.60
CA PRO A 753 29.99 16.43 -1.44
C PRO A 753 30.94 15.47 -0.71
N ASN A 754 30.75 14.17 -0.90
CA ASN A 754 31.71 13.14 -0.46
C ASN A 754 33.02 13.28 -1.27
N LEU A 755 34.08 13.77 -0.62
CA LEU A 755 35.40 14.00 -1.21
C LEU A 755 36.13 12.70 -1.56
N ALA A 756 35.75 11.57 -0.94
CA ALA A 756 36.32 10.26 -1.23
C ALA A 756 35.66 9.57 -2.43
N LEU A 757 34.50 10.04 -2.88
CA LEU A 757 33.72 9.37 -3.93
C LEU A 757 34.54 9.18 -5.23
N ASN A 758 34.62 7.95 -5.70
CA ASN A 758 35.37 7.49 -6.88
C ASN A 758 36.86 7.85 -6.87
N LYS A 759 37.46 8.02 -5.68
CA LYS A 759 38.89 8.30 -5.52
C LYS A 759 39.72 7.02 -5.53
N THR A 760 41.02 7.17 -5.74
CA THR A 760 41.96 6.06 -5.67
C THR A 760 42.09 5.58 -4.23
N ALA A 761 41.80 4.30 -4.02
CA ALA A 761 41.94 3.63 -2.73
C ALA A 761 42.89 2.43 -2.82
N THR A 762 43.68 2.22 -1.76
CA THR A 762 44.63 1.10 -1.62
C THR A 762 44.44 0.39 -0.28
N GLY A 763 44.67 -0.92 -0.26
CA GLY A 763 44.54 -1.77 0.91
C GLY A 763 45.90 -2.24 1.41
N GLY A 764 46.07 -2.34 2.73
CA GLY A 764 47.31 -2.81 3.36
C GLY A 764 47.59 -4.30 3.17
N ALA A 765 46.57 -5.09 2.83
CA ALA A 765 46.64 -6.52 2.57
C ALA A 765 45.70 -6.94 1.43
N ALA A 766 45.81 -8.20 1.00
CA ALA A 766 44.97 -8.76 -0.05
C ALA A 766 43.47 -8.74 0.33
N ALA A 767 42.61 -8.53 -0.66
CA ALA A 767 41.17 -8.53 -0.47
C ALA A 767 40.64 -9.95 -0.19
N CYS A 768 39.51 -10.07 0.51
CA CYS A 768 38.84 -11.35 0.76
C CYS A 768 38.35 -12.02 -0.54
N GLY A 769 37.99 -11.22 -1.55
CA GLY A 769 37.56 -11.66 -2.87
C GLY A 769 37.95 -10.68 -3.97
N SER A 770 37.91 -11.13 -5.23
CA SER A 770 38.31 -10.33 -6.40
C SER A 770 37.43 -9.10 -6.64
N THR A 771 36.19 -9.12 -6.15
CA THR A 771 35.24 -8.00 -6.24
C THR A 771 35.18 -7.15 -4.97
N GLU A 772 35.99 -7.44 -3.94
CA GLU A 772 35.91 -6.81 -2.61
C GLU A 772 37.13 -5.91 -2.32
N GLY A 773 37.64 -5.23 -3.36
CA GLY A 773 38.83 -4.41 -3.29
C GLY A 773 38.62 -3.02 -2.67
N PRO A 774 39.70 -2.28 -2.33
CA PRO A 774 39.64 -0.96 -1.70
C PRO A 774 38.75 0.07 -2.40
N ALA A 775 38.72 0.06 -3.74
CA ALA A 775 37.90 0.99 -4.53
C ALA A 775 36.39 0.86 -4.26
N LYS A 776 35.95 -0.29 -3.74
CA LYS A 776 34.55 -0.55 -3.40
C LYS A 776 34.07 0.12 -2.13
N ALA A 777 34.99 0.57 -1.28
CA ALA A 777 34.64 1.33 -0.08
C ALA A 777 34.53 2.84 -0.33
N VAL A 778 34.60 3.29 -1.58
CA VAL A 778 34.53 4.72 -1.93
C VAL A 778 33.75 4.95 -3.23
N ASP A 779 32.94 3.98 -3.67
CA ASP A 779 32.15 4.09 -4.90
C ASP A 779 30.71 4.55 -4.66
N GLY A 780 30.33 4.76 -3.40
CA GLY A 780 29.02 5.25 -2.99
C GLY A 780 27.93 4.18 -3.03
N LEU A 781 28.27 2.89 -3.20
CA LEU A 781 27.31 1.81 -3.34
C LEU A 781 27.25 0.91 -2.10
N LEU A 782 26.05 0.50 -1.70
CA LEU A 782 25.83 -0.58 -0.72
C LEU A 782 25.30 -1.87 -1.35
N LYS A 783 24.97 -1.82 -2.65
CA LYS A 783 24.38 -2.93 -3.41
C LYS A 783 25.43 -3.88 -3.97
N ASP A 784 24.99 -5.01 -4.49
CA ASP A 784 25.83 -5.98 -5.21
C ASP A 784 27.07 -6.44 -4.42
N ASN A 785 26.99 -6.44 -3.08
CA ASN A 785 28.10 -6.74 -2.19
C ASN A 785 29.33 -5.83 -2.41
N SER A 786 29.11 -4.55 -2.78
CA SER A 786 30.17 -3.55 -2.98
C SER A 786 30.80 -3.18 -1.63
N LYS A 787 31.93 -3.84 -1.30
CA LYS A 787 32.66 -3.58 -0.06
C LYS A 787 34.15 -3.81 -0.19
N TRP A 788 34.96 -3.10 0.59
CA TRP A 788 36.33 -3.53 0.87
C TRP A 788 36.29 -4.60 1.97
N CYS A 789 36.94 -5.74 1.73
CA CYS A 789 37.12 -6.78 2.74
C CYS A 789 38.58 -7.24 2.80
N THR A 790 39.15 -7.44 3.99
CA THR A 790 40.44 -8.16 4.14
C THR A 790 40.52 -8.97 5.44
N THR A 791 41.16 -10.13 5.39
CA THR A 791 41.55 -10.93 6.56
C THR A 791 43.03 -10.74 6.94
N GLY A 792 43.83 -10.16 6.05
CA GLY A 792 45.27 -9.99 6.23
C GLY A 792 45.64 -8.80 7.13
N THR A 793 46.91 -8.72 7.52
CA THR A 793 47.48 -7.60 8.28
C THR A 793 48.58 -6.91 7.46
N PRO A 794 48.68 -5.57 7.50
CA PRO A 794 47.84 -4.64 8.27
C PRO A 794 46.47 -4.39 7.61
N ARG A 795 45.41 -4.24 8.42
CA ARG A 795 44.03 -4.00 7.96
C ARG A 795 43.77 -2.52 7.71
N THR A 796 44.42 -1.97 6.69
CA THR A 796 44.36 -0.54 6.39
C THR A 796 43.70 -0.28 5.05
N LEU A 797 42.90 0.77 4.97
CA LEU A 797 42.30 1.30 3.75
C LEU A 797 42.74 2.76 3.62
N THR A 798 43.51 3.08 2.57
CA THR A 798 44.02 4.44 2.31
C THR A 798 43.36 5.01 1.07
N VAL A 799 42.87 6.25 1.16
CA VAL A 799 42.21 6.98 0.06
C VAL A 799 43.03 8.23 -0.26
N ASP A 800 43.39 8.43 -1.53
CA ASP A 800 43.97 9.69 -2.05
C ASP A 800 42.84 10.57 -2.60
N LEU A 801 42.54 11.67 -1.93
CA LEU A 801 41.52 12.64 -2.34
C LEU A 801 41.88 13.36 -3.66
N GLY A 802 43.10 13.18 -4.16
CA GLY A 802 43.64 13.70 -5.42
C GLY A 802 44.39 15.03 -5.25
N SER A 803 44.02 15.82 -4.24
CA SER A 803 44.71 17.04 -3.83
C SER A 803 44.49 17.28 -2.34
N ALA A 804 45.21 18.23 -1.75
CA ALA A 804 44.90 18.68 -0.40
C ALA A 804 43.49 19.29 -0.35
N GLN A 805 42.67 18.81 0.58
CA GLN A 805 41.29 19.22 0.84
C GLN A 805 41.15 19.65 2.30
N ASN A 806 40.17 20.50 2.59
CA ASN A 806 39.74 20.73 3.96
C ASN A 806 38.77 19.61 4.37
N VAL A 807 39.11 18.84 5.41
CA VAL A 807 38.31 17.72 5.90
C VAL A 807 37.82 18.03 7.31
N SER A 808 36.54 17.83 7.57
CA SER A 808 35.92 18.10 8.87
C SER A 808 35.04 16.96 9.40
N SER A 809 34.75 15.93 8.61
CA SER A 809 34.05 14.75 9.14
C SER A 809 34.25 13.51 8.27
N PHE A 810 33.93 12.36 8.86
CA PHE A 810 33.92 11.06 8.20
C PHE A 810 32.60 10.34 8.45
N VAL A 811 32.16 9.53 7.50
CA VAL A 811 31.11 8.52 7.70
C VAL A 811 31.67 7.15 7.31
N VAL A 812 31.50 6.16 8.18
CA VAL A 812 31.87 4.77 7.91
C VAL A 812 30.61 3.91 7.90
N LYS A 813 30.39 3.18 6.82
CA LYS A 813 29.28 2.24 6.65
C LYS A 813 29.80 0.81 6.75
N HIS A 814 29.24 0.07 7.68
CA HIS A 814 29.68 -1.26 8.08
C HIS A 814 28.78 -2.34 7.48
N ALA A 815 29.11 -3.60 7.78
CA ALA A 815 28.43 -4.79 7.27
C ALA A 815 26.89 -4.74 7.36
N GLY A 816 26.35 -4.35 8.52
CA GLY A 816 24.91 -4.29 8.78
C GLY A 816 24.14 -3.37 7.83
N LEU A 817 24.76 -2.27 7.40
CA LEU A 817 24.11 -1.31 6.50
C LEU A 817 24.07 -1.82 5.05
N GLY A 818 24.99 -2.71 4.70
CA GLY A 818 25.02 -3.45 3.43
C GLY A 818 24.25 -4.78 3.46
N GLY A 819 23.36 -4.98 4.44
CA GLY A 819 22.48 -6.15 4.53
C GLY A 819 23.10 -7.40 5.18
N GLU A 820 24.35 -7.33 5.66
CA GLU A 820 24.99 -8.41 6.40
C GLU A 820 24.62 -8.37 7.91
N ARG A 821 25.12 -9.33 8.69
CA ARG A 821 24.85 -9.40 10.13
C ARG A 821 25.56 -8.28 10.90
N THR A 822 24.91 -7.68 11.90
CA THR A 822 25.48 -6.55 12.65
C THR A 822 26.66 -6.92 13.56
N ASN A 823 26.82 -8.18 13.96
CA ASN A 823 28.04 -8.64 14.63
C ASN A 823 29.27 -8.59 13.71
N TRP A 824 29.10 -8.47 12.39
CA TRP A 824 30.21 -8.27 11.46
C TRP A 824 30.57 -6.80 11.24
N ASN A 825 29.89 -5.87 11.93
CA ASN A 825 30.30 -4.46 11.93
C ASN A 825 31.71 -4.32 12.52
N THR A 826 32.51 -3.40 11.97
CA THR A 826 33.88 -3.17 12.43
C THR A 826 33.87 -2.69 13.87
N GLY A 827 34.49 -3.47 14.76
CA GLY A 827 34.44 -3.28 16.21
C GLY A 827 35.27 -2.11 16.74
N ALA A 828 36.37 -1.74 16.07
CA ALA A 828 37.22 -0.62 16.45
C ALA A 828 38.16 -0.23 15.30
N PHE A 829 38.41 1.08 15.16
CA PHE A 829 39.28 1.62 14.12
C PHE A 829 39.81 3.02 14.47
N THR A 830 40.86 3.45 13.77
CA THR A 830 41.35 4.83 13.78
C THR A 830 41.33 5.38 12.36
N ILE A 831 40.88 6.63 12.19
CA ILE A 831 41.04 7.36 10.93
C ILE A 831 42.18 8.37 11.12
N ALA A 832 43.21 8.28 10.29
CA ALA A 832 44.33 9.20 10.23
C ALA A 832 44.31 9.99 8.92
N THR A 833 44.88 11.19 8.95
CA THR A 833 45.02 12.07 7.78
C THR A 833 46.48 12.40 7.51
N SER A 834 46.81 12.63 6.24
CA SER A 834 48.15 13.04 5.79
C SER A 834 48.06 13.97 4.58
N THR A 835 49.05 14.84 4.38
CA THR A 835 49.20 15.66 3.16
C THR A 835 50.19 15.06 2.16
N ASP A 836 51.07 14.16 2.61
CA ASP A 836 52.23 13.62 1.87
C ASP A 836 52.25 12.09 1.75
N ASN A 837 51.27 11.40 2.34
CA ASN A 837 51.17 9.93 2.44
C ASN A 837 52.29 9.26 3.26
N ALA A 838 53.13 10.04 3.95
CA ALA A 838 54.25 9.54 4.74
C ALA A 838 54.08 9.89 6.23
N THR A 839 53.70 11.13 6.51
CA THR A 839 53.46 11.67 7.86
C THR A 839 51.98 11.60 8.17
N TRP A 840 51.61 10.81 9.17
CA TRP A 840 50.22 10.58 9.54
C TRP A 840 49.90 11.17 10.91
N SER A 841 48.74 11.82 11.01
CA SER A 841 48.19 12.26 12.29
C SER A 841 46.80 11.66 12.48
N ASN A 842 46.52 11.10 13.65
CA ASN A 842 45.18 10.61 13.97
C ASN A 842 44.19 11.79 13.93
N ALA A 843 43.07 11.57 13.25
CA ALA A 843 41.96 12.51 13.20
C ALA A 843 40.84 12.08 14.17
N VAL A 844 40.54 10.79 14.22
CA VAL A 844 39.58 10.22 15.17
C VAL A 844 39.91 8.76 15.47
N THR A 845 39.72 8.32 16.72
CA THR A 845 39.84 6.92 17.13
C THR A 845 38.50 6.47 17.72
N VAL A 846 37.97 5.36 17.20
CA VAL A 846 36.73 4.72 17.65
C VAL A 846 37.10 3.39 18.31
N GLY A 847 37.07 3.36 19.65
CA GLY A 847 37.55 2.22 20.45
C GLY A 847 36.56 1.06 20.58
N THR A 848 35.26 1.34 20.42
CA THR A 848 34.18 0.34 20.36
C THR A 848 33.09 0.85 19.40
N ALA A 849 32.77 0.05 18.39
CA ALA A 849 31.75 0.36 17.39
C ALA A 849 30.90 -0.89 17.13
N ARG A 850 29.61 -0.77 17.40
CA ARG A 850 28.61 -1.76 16.98
C ARG A 850 27.67 -1.24 15.90
N ALA A 851 27.65 0.08 15.72
CA ALA A 851 26.73 0.73 14.81
C ALA A 851 27.03 0.39 13.35
N SER A 852 25.99 0.20 12.55
CA SER A 852 26.07 -0.05 11.11
C SER A 852 26.46 1.19 10.33
N ARG A 853 26.28 2.39 10.92
CA ARG A 853 26.78 3.67 10.44
C ARG A 853 27.51 4.38 11.58
N THR A 854 28.73 4.88 11.32
CA THR A 854 29.47 5.72 12.26
C THR A 854 29.69 7.09 11.63
N TYR A 855 29.13 8.14 12.21
CA TYR A 855 29.44 9.53 11.87
C TYR A 855 30.49 10.07 12.86
N ALA A 856 31.58 10.61 12.34
CA ALA A 856 32.71 11.09 13.13
C ALA A 856 33.11 12.51 12.69
N PRO A 857 32.55 13.57 13.31
CA PRO A 857 33.02 14.93 13.09
C PRO A 857 34.39 15.14 13.73
N ILE A 858 35.23 15.97 13.09
CA ILE A 858 36.56 16.34 13.56
C ILE A 858 36.77 17.86 13.43
N PRO A 859 37.73 18.45 14.16
CA PRO A 859 38.22 19.79 13.83
C PRO A 859 38.70 19.84 12.37
N ALA A 860 38.25 20.85 11.63
CA ALA A 860 38.61 21.03 10.22
C ALA A 860 40.12 21.06 10.03
N ARG A 861 40.63 20.29 9.09
CA ARG A 861 42.08 20.17 8.83
C ARG A 861 42.38 19.85 7.38
N THR A 862 43.55 20.28 6.93
CA THR A 862 44.04 19.96 5.58
C THR A 862 44.50 18.52 5.48
N ALA A 863 43.96 17.77 4.52
CA ALA A 863 44.35 16.39 4.23
C ALA A 863 44.26 16.11 2.72
N ARG A 864 45.23 15.37 2.18
CA ARG A 864 45.13 14.76 0.85
C ARG A 864 44.86 13.27 0.94
N TYR A 865 45.41 12.61 1.96
CA TYR A 865 45.26 11.19 2.19
C TYR A 865 44.49 10.94 3.47
N VAL A 866 43.56 9.98 3.43
CA VAL A 866 42.79 9.50 4.58
C VAL A 866 43.06 8.00 4.71
N ARG A 867 43.40 7.53 5.92
CA ARG A 867 43.64 6.11 6.18
C ARG A 867 42.77 5.63 7.32
N LEU A 868 41.99 4.59 7.07
CA LEU A 868 41.26 3.83 8.06
C LEU A 868 42.10 2.63 8.51
N ASP A 869 42.48 2.62 9.77
CA ASP A 869 43.26 1.56 10.43
C ASP A 869 42.32 0.73 11.32
N VAL A 870 41.94 -0.48 10.87
CA VAL A 870 41.02 -1.36 11.61
C VAL A 870 41.76 -2.19 12.65
N THR A 871 41.44 -1.97 13.92
CA THR A 871 42.06 -2.69 15.06
C THR A 871 41.24 -3.89 15.48
N THR A 872 39.91 -3.76 15.50
CA THR A 872 38.98 -4.86 15.79
C THR A 872 38.06 -5.07 14.58
N PRO A 873 38.23 -6.15 13.80
CA PRO A 873 37.58 -6.33 12.51
C PRO A 873 36.08 -6.62 12.57
N ALA A 874 35.60 -7.23 13.66
CA ALA A 874 34.19 -7.57 13.88
C ALA A 874 33.86 -7.56 15.39
N ASN A 875 32.59 -7.63 15.74
CA ASN A 875 32.11 -7.74 17.13
C ASN A 875 31.91 -9.21 17.59
N ASP A 876 32.40 -10.16 16.82
CA ASP A 876 32.43 -11.59 17.13
C ASP A 876 33.82 -12.19 16.78
N THR A 877 33.90 -13.51 16.57
CA THR A 877 35.15 -14.20 16.23
C THR A 877 35.58 -14.04 14.77
N ASN A 878 34.81 -13.31 13.94
CA ASN A 878 35.13 -13.08 12.53
C ASN A 878 36.37 -12.18 12.39
N THR A 879 37.35 -12.61 11.61
CA THR A 879 38.65 -11.93 11.50
C THR A 879 38.75 -10.95 10.34
N ALA A 880 37.73 -10.88 9.47
CA ALA A 880 37.74 -10.01 8.31
C ALA A 880 37.23 -8.60 8.65
N ALA A 881 38.01 -7.58 8.32
CA ALA A 881 37.53 -6.20 8.29
C ALA A 881 36.67 -6.01 7.03
N ARG A 882 35.51 -5.38 7.16
CA ARG A 882 34.57 -5.10 6.06
C ARG A 882 34.08 -3.67 6.15
N ILE A 883 34.27 -2.91 5.08
CA ILE A 883 33.78 -1.52 4.96
C ILE A 883 33.05 -1.42 3.64
N TYR A 884 31.75 -1.15 3.72
CA TYR A 884 30.94 -0.91 2.53
C TYR A 884 31.21 0.47 1.97
N GLU A 885 31.38 1.48 2.83
CA GLU A 885 31.72 2.82 2.37
C GLU A 885 32.48 3.60 3.46
N LEU A 886 33.50 4.34 3.04
CA LEU A 886 34.24 5.34 3.78
C LEU A 886 34.05 6.68 3.07
N GLU A 887 33.22 7.53 3.65
CA GLU A 887 32.94 8.86 3.13
C GLU A 887 33.77 9.90 3.87
N VAL A 888 34.28 10.88 3.14
CA VAL A 888 35.10 11.97 3.66
C VAL A 888 34.44 13.27 3.28
N TYR A 889 34.20 14.13 4.26
CA TYR A 889 33.50 15.40 4.05
C TYR A 889 34.34 16.57 4.53
N GLY A 890 34.25 17.67 3.79
CA GLY A 890 34.77 18.96 4.22
C GLY A 890 33.76 19.72 5.06
N SER A 891 34.11 20.96 5.42
CA SER A 891 33.12 21.90 5.94
C SER A 891 32.14 22.21 4.81
N SER A 892 30.82 22.09 5.06
CA SER A 892 29.81 22.44 4.08
C SER A 892 30.08 23.86 3.53
N SER A 893 29.99 24.05 2.21
CA SER A 893 29.99 25.38 1.61
C SER A 893 28.64 26.09 1.77
N ALA A 894 27.63 25.40 2.32
CA ALA A 894 26.39 26.03 2.72
C ALA A 894 26.66 26.90 3.96
N PRO A 895 26.25 28.19 3.95
CA PRO A 895 26.38 29.05 5.12
C PRO A 895 25.68 28.38 6.30
N ALA A 896 26.33 28.46 7.47
CA ALA A 896 25.79 27.86 8.68
C ALA A 896 24.42 28.49 8.98
N ASP A 897 23.43 27.67 9.33
CA ASP A 897 22.22 28.23 9.92
C ASP A 897 22.53 28.62 11.37
N LEU A 898 22.74 29.92 11.56
CA LEU A 898 23.02 30.56 12.83
C LEU A 898 21.80 30.57 13.75
N ALA A 899 20.58 30.45 13.21
CA ALA A 899 19.35 30.39 13.99
C ALA A 899 19.06 29.00 14.55
N LEU A 900 19.67 27.96 13.98
CA LEU A 900 19.40 26.58 14.34
C LEU A 900 19.52 26.34 15.85
N ARG A 901 18.36 26.04 16.46
CA ARG A 901 18.16 25.76 17.89
C ARG A 901 18.54 26.91 18.82
N GLN A 902 18.61 28.12 18.30
CA GLN A 902 18.80 29.31 19.12
C GLN A 902 17.50 29.72 19.83
N PRO A 903 17.59 30.46 20.94
CA PRO A 903 16.41 31.03 21.58
C PRO A 903 15.60 31.88 20.61
N ALA A 904 14.36 31.47 20.35
CA ALA A 904 13.41 32.20 19.52
C ALA A 904 12.21 32.69 20.33
N THR A 905 11.69 33.85 19.96
CA THR A 905 10.50 34.46 20.55
C THR A 905 9.61 35.01 19.45
N ALA A 906 8.31 35.08 19.71
CA ALA A 906 7.33 35.61 18.77
C ALA A 906 6.22 36.37 19.49
N ASP A 907 5.37 37.05 18.72
CA ASP A 907 4.26 37.84 19.27
C ASP A 907 3.17 36.99 19.93
N SER A 908 2.81 35.86 19.29
CA SER A 908 1.81 34.92 19.78
C SER A 908 2.01 33.53 19.16
N THR A 909 1.22 32.56 19.61
CA THR A 909 1.11 31.24 18.99
C THR A 909 -0.36 30.90 18.70
N CYS A 910 -0.65 30.21 17.59
CA CYS A 910 -2.00 29.69 17.28
C CYS A 910 -2.34 28.45 18.13
N GLY A 911 -1.33 27.65 18.49
CA GLY A 911 -1.49 26.42 19.27
C GLY A 911 -0.29 26.14 20.19
N ALA A 912 -0.47 25.26 21.17
CA ALA A 912 0.57 24.96 22.16
C ALA A 912 1.87 24.40 21.56
N ASN A 913 1.78 23.77 20.38
CA ASN A 913 2.89 23.15 19.68
C ASN A 913 3.38 23.96 18.47
N GLU A 914 2.87 25.19 18.26
CA GLU A 914 3.20 26.03 17.10
C GLU A 914 4.02 27.27 17.49
N GLY A 915 4.91 27.09 18.47
CA GLY A 915 5.74 28.15 19.05
C GLY A 915 6.89 28.61 18.16
N ALA A 916 7.55 29.70 18.58
CA ALA A 916 8.68 30.29 17.87
C ALA A 916 9.87 29.32 17.70
N ASP A 917 10.03 28.38 18.63
CA ASP A 917 11.06 27.33 18.60
C ASP A 917 10.91 26.39 17.40
N LYS A 918 9.69 26.22 16.88
CA LYS A 918 9.44 25.38 15.71
C LYS A 918 10.06 25.95 14.45
N ALA A 919 10.03 27.26 14.30
CA ALA A 919 10.58 27.91 13.11
C ALA A 919 12.12 28.00 13.12
N VAL A 920 12.83 27.46 14.11
CA VAL A 920 14.30 27.48 14.17
C VAL A 920 14.88 26.12 14.55
N ASN A 921 14.11 25.04 14.40
CA ASN A 921 14.53 23.71 14.86
C ASN A 921 15.26 22.90 13.77
N GLY A 922 15.37 23.45 12.54
CA GLY A 922 15.94 22.78 11.38
C GLY A 922 15.02 21.72 10.78
N SER A 923 13.72 21.83 11.01
CA SER A 923 12.66 20.94 10.58
C SER A 923 11.45 21.76 10.10
N TRP A 924 11.12 21.61 8.82
CA TRP A 924 9.88 22.15 8.23
C TRP A 924 8.99 21.05 7.65
N LEU A 925 9.38 19.78 7.84
CA LEU A 925 8.72 18.59 7.30
C LEU A 925 8.10 17.74 8.41
N GLY A 926 8.11 18.21 9.66
CA GLY A 926 7.63 17.47 10.82
C GLY A 926 6.12 17.36 10.97
N GLY A 927 5.36 17.73 9.93
CA GLY A 927 3.90 17.76 9.96
C GLY A 927 3.36 19.17 10.20
N TRP A 928 2.04 19.31 10.37
CA TRP A 928 1.41 20.62 10.32
C TRP A 928 1.73 21.51 11.52
N ASN A 929 2.10 20.93 12.67
CA ASN A 929 2.47 21.72 13.85
C ASN A 929 3.97 22.04 13.92
N ASP A 930 4.76 21.62 12.93
CA ASP A 930 6.19 21.95 12.85
C ASP A 930 6.39 23.34 12.23
N LYS A 931 5.68 24.32 12.79
CA LYS A 931 5.68 25.71 12.35
C LYS A 931 5.48 26.64 13.52
N TRP A 932 6.00 27.85 13.41
CA TRP A 932 5.45 28.97 14.16
C TRP A 932 4.16 29.44 13.48
N CYS A 933 3.07 29.56 14.24
CA CYS A 933 1.82 30.15 13.77
C CYS A 933 1.40 31.33 14.65
N SER A 934 0.94 32.43 14.06
CA SER A 934 0.44 33.58 14.83
C SER A 934 -0.88 34.14 14.32
N GLY A 935 -1.88 34.16 15.20
CA GLY A 935 -3.15 34.86 15.03
C GLY A 935 -3.13 36.32 15.55
N GLY A 936 -2.02 36.76 16.16
CA GLY A 936 -1.87 38.07 16.78
C GLY A 936 -1.94 39.26 15.82
N SER A 937 -2.11 40.47 16.36
CA SER A 937 -2.25 41.70 15.56
C SER A 937 -0.94 42.26 14.99
N SER A 938 0.22 41.91 15.58
CA SER A 938 1.54 42.47 15.23
C SER A 938 2.55 41.47 14.65
N LYS A 939 2.14 40.21 14.46
CA LYS A 939 2.82 39.07 13.79
C LYS A 939 4.31 39.24 13.56
N TRP A 940 5.12 38.79 14.51
CA TRP A 940 6.57 38.78 14.37
C TRP A 940 7.21 37.57 15.04
N LEU A 941 8.35 37.14 14.50
CA LEU A 941 9.22 36.06 14.98
C LEU A 941 10.66 36.58 15.02
N GLN A 942 11.43 36.28 16.06
CA GLN A 942 12.84 36.63 16.14
C GLN A 942 13.67 35.55 16.83
N THR A 943 14.98 35.58 16.59
CA THR A 943 15.96 34.67 17.20
C THR A 943 17.19 35.44 17.72
N ASP A 944 17.77 35.00 18.84
CA ASP A 944 19.06 35.47 19.39
C ASP A 944 20.18 34.52 18.96
N LEU A 945 21.10 34.97 18.11
CA LEU A 945 22.21 34.17 17.57
C LEU A 945 23.31 33.84 18.61
N GLY A 946 23.10 34.20 19.89
CA GLY A 946 24.03 33.95 21.00
C GLY A 946 25.23 34.89 21.05
N GLY A 947 25.33 35.82 20.09
CA GLY A 947 26.38 36.82 19.96
C GLY A 947 26.32 37.50 18.60
N THR A 948 27.14 38.53 18.37
CA THR A 948 27.23 39.16 17.06
C THR A 948 27.83 38.20 16.05
N LYS A 949 27.09 37.93 14.98
CA LYS A 949 27.46 37.07 13.85
C LYS A 949 27.24 37.83 12.55
N HIS A 950 27.99 37.47 11.51
CA HIS A 950 27.72 37.94 10.17
C HIS A 950 26.51 37.19 9.61
N VAL A 951 25.48 37.90 9.16
CA VAL A 951 24.27 37.34 8.54
C VAL A 951 24.31 37.62 7.05
N GLY A 952 24.62 36.60 6.26
CA GLY A 952 24.67 36.70 4.80
C GLY A 952 23.27 36.70 4.17
N SER A 953 22.40 35.77 4.56
CA SER A 953 21.03 35.69 4.05
C SER A 953 20.06 35.08 5.06
N VAL A 954 18.76 35.17 4.77
CA VAL A 954 17.70 34.52 5.54
C VAL A 954 16.86 33.69 4.59
N VAL A 955 16.60 32.43 4.95
CA VAL A 955 15.68 31.55 4.23
C VAL A 955 14.43 31.36 5.06
N ILE A 956 13.26 31.59 4.46
CA ILE A 956 11.97 31.39 5.10
C ILE A 956 11.24 30.27 4.37
N ARG A 957 10.82 29.25 5.12
CA ARG A 957 9.89 28.20 4.66
C ARG A 957 8.48 28.59 5.07
N HIS A 958 7.61 28.77 4.09
CA HIS A 958 6.22 29.20 4.27
C HIS A 958 5.28 28.01 4.41
N ALA A 959 3.98 28.26 4.52
CA ALA A 959 2.94 27.23 4.69
C ALA A 959 3.05 26.08 3.66
N GLY A 960 3.20 26.41 2.37
CA GLY A 960 3.28 25.43 1.29
C GLY A 960 4.51 24.51 1.38
N ALA A 961 5.64 25.02 1.89
CA ALA A 961 6.83 24.17 2.12
C ALA A 961 6.61 23.12 3.22
N GLY A 962 5.70 23.38 4.15
CA GLY A 962 5.25 22.43 5.17
C GLY A 962 4.10 21.52 4.72
N GLY A 963 3.70 21.62 3.45
CA GLY A 963 2.61 20.84 2.85
C GLY A 963 1.21 21.35 3.16
N GLU A 964 1.06 22.58 3.69
CA GLU A 964 -0.22 23.29 3.75
C GLU A 964 -0.58 23.93 2.39
N TYR A 965 -1.72 24.61 2.31
CA TYR A 965 -2.18 25.21 1.06
C TYR A 965 -1.25 26.36 0.64
N PRO A 966 -0.69 26.36 -0.60
CA PRO A 966 0.26 27.41 -1.03
C PRO A 966 -0.32 28.84 -0.99
N ALA A 967 -1.64 29.01 -1.07
CA ALA A 967 -2.26 30.32 -0.92
C ALA A 967 -2.08 30.92 0.50
N TRP A 968 -1.72 30.08 1.49
CA TRP A 968 -1.38 30.48 2.85
C TRP A 968 0.10 30.84 3.03
N ASN A 969 0.90 30.85 1.97
CA ASN A 969 2.26 31.38 2.03
C ASN A 969 2.26 32.84 2.47
N THR A 970 3.24 33.19 3.31
CA THR A 970 3.37 34.57 3.79
C THR A 970 3.64 35.49 2.60
N ARG A 971 2.68 36.37 2.33
CA ARG A 971 2.67 37.21 1.14
C ARG A 971 3.59 38.42 1.27
N ASP A 972 3.51 39.14 2.38
CA ASP A 972 4.28 40.36 2.61
C ASP A 972 4.96 40.31 3.98
N PHE A 973 6.28 40.57 4.03
CA PHE A 973 7.05 40.58 5.27
C PHE A 973 8.33 41.41 5.19
N ASP A 974 8.84 41.82 6.34
CA ASP A 974 10.10 42.56 6.50
C ASP A 974 11.09 41.76 7.34
N LEU A 975 12.37 41.80 6.94
CA LEU A 975 13.47 41.22 7.67
C LEU A 975 14.31 42.32 8.31
N LEU A 976 14.54 42.18 9.61
CA LEU A 976 15.22 43.18 10.44
C LEU A 976 16.37 42.54 11.21
N THR A 977 17.41 43.32 11.48
CA THR A 977 18.51 42.92 12.36
C THR A 977 18.71 43.90 13.51
N SER A 978 19.28 43.41 14.61
CA SER A 978 19.61 44.18 15.80
C SER A 978 20.87 43.66 16.50
N SER A 979 21.61 44.53 17.16
CA SER A 979 22.72 44.17 18.05
C SER A 979 22.29 43.98 19.51
N ASP A 980 21.17 44.59 19.91
CA ASP A 980 20.73 44.69 21.31
C ASP A 980 19.34 44.10 21.59
N GLY A 981 18.61 43.69 20.53
CA GLY A 981 17.27 43.10 20.61
C GLY A 981 16.14 44.12 20.80
N THR A 982 16.46 45.42 20.83
CA THR A 982 15.51 46.53 21.07
C THR A 982 15.46 47.52 19.91
N THR A 983 16.61 47.84 19.31
CA THR A 983 16.74 48.75 18.17
C THR A 983 16.85 47.95 16.89
N TRP A 984 15.87 48.04 16.01
CA TRP A 984 15.77 47.22 14.80
C TRP A 984 16.05 48.04 13.54
N THR A 985 16.88 47.49 12.65
CA THR A 985 17.12 48.04 11.31
C THR A 985 16.49 47.11 10.29
N THR A 986 15.54 47.60 9.48
CA THR A 986 15.00 46.85 8.34
C THR A 986 16.10 46.65 7.30
N ARG A 987 16.35 45.39 6.94
CA ARG A 987 17.37 44.99 5.96
C ARG A 987 16.77 44.61 4.63
N ALA A 988 15.58 44.01 4.62
CA ALA A 988 14.88 43.66 3.40
C ALA A 988 13.36 43.71 3.58
N THR A 989 12.65 43.95 2.48
CA THR A 989 11.20 43.97 2.41
C THR A 989 10.76 43.08 1.25
N VAL A 990 9.97 42.06 1.52
CA VAL A 990 9.42 41.13 0.50
C VAL A 990 7.92 41.35 0.41
N ARG A 991 7.40 41.47 -0.82
CA ARG A 991 5.99 41.74 -1.10
C ARG A 991 5.46 40.83 -2.21
N GLY A 992 4.19 40.45 -2.14
CA GLY A 992 3.52 39.64 -3.14
C GLY A 992 4.08 38.22 -3.28
N ASN A 993 4.72 37.69 -2.24
CA ASN A 993 5.29 36.35 -2.28
C ASN A 993 4.21 35.29 -2.47
N THR A 994 4.45 34.38 -3.42
CA THR A 994 3.65 33.17 -3.63
C THR A 994 4.50 31.91 -3.48
N ALA A 995 5.81 32.04 -3.26
CA ALA A 995 6.73 30.91 -3.19
C ALA A 995 6.67 30.24 -1.81
N ASP A 996 6.79 28.91 -1.82
CA ASP A 996 6.85 28.06 -0.62
C ASP A 996 8.14 28.29 0.19
N SER A 997 9.20 28.79 -0.46
CA SER A 997 10.46 29.12 0.16
C SER A 997 11.03 30.41 -0.44
N THR A 998 11.52 31.30 0.41
CA THR A 998 12.16 32.55 -0.03
C THR A 998 13.53 32.72 0.61
N THR A 999 14.55 32.96 -0.20
CA THR A 999 15.90 33.33 0.26
C THR A 999 16.12 34.81 0.02
N THR A 1000 16.50 35.55 1.06
CA THR A 1000 16.72 37.00 1.00
C THR A 1000 18.11 37.35 1.54
N THR A 1001 18.92 38.04 0.74
CA THR A 1001 20.24 38.54 1.18
C THR A 1001 20.09 39.64 2.23
N ILE A 1002 20.92 39.60 3.27
CA ILE A 1002 20.94 40.56 4.38
C ILE A 1002 22.30 41.27 4.47
N ASP A 1003 23.39 40.49 4.37
CA ASP A 1003 24.79 40.95 4.40
C ASP A 1003 25.08 41.99 5.51
N ALA A 1004 24.88 41.60 6.77
CA ALA A 1004 25.08 42.49 7.92
C ALA A 1004 25.46 41.75 9.19
N ASP A 1005 26.26 42.39 10.05
CA ASP A 1005 26.53 41.87 11.39
C ASP A 1005 25.34 42.12 12.33
N ALA A 1006 24.91 41.08 13.03
CA ALA A 1006 23.76 41.11 13.91
C ALA A 1006 23.88 40.09 15.04
N ARG A 1007 23.26 40.38 16.20
CA ARG A 1007 23.01 39.38 17.23
C ARG A 1007 21.59 38.84 17.15
N TYR A 1008 20.63 39.67 16.74
CA TYR A 1008 19.23 39.30 16.61
C TYR A 1008 18.76 39.49 15.18
N VAL A 1009 17.94 38.56 14.72
CA VAL A 1009 17.26 38.64 13.41
C VAL A 1009 15.77 38.47 13.65
N ARG A 1010 14.95 39.30 12.99
CA ARG A 1010 13.49 39.33 13.16
C ARG A 1010 12.78 39.37 11.83
N LEU A 1011 11.69 38.63 11.77
CA LEU A 1011 10.69 38.62 10.71
C LEU A 1011 9.44 39.36 11.21
N ASN A 1012 9.03 40.40 10.50
CA ASN A 1012 7.75 41.08 10.72
C ASN A 1012 6.81 40.76 9.55
N ILE A 1013 5.65 40.18 9.82
CA ILE A 1013 4.69 39.80 8.79
C ILE A 1013 3.67 40.93 8.61
N VAL A 1014 3.57 41.41 7.37
CA VAL A 1014 2.64 42.50 6.97
C VAL A 1014 1.34 41.89 6.44
N THR A 1015 1.42 40.95 5.50
CA THR A 1015 0.26 40.27 4.90
C THR A 1015 0.48 38.76 4.99
N PRO A 1016 -0.29 38.03 5.83
CA PRO A 1016 -0.03 36.63 6.13
C PRO A 1016 -0.33 35.64 5.01
N ALA A 1017 -1.27 35.93 4.11
CA ALA A 1017 -1.68 35.01 3.05
C ALA A 1017 -2.25 35.75 1.84
N SER A 1018 -2.31 35.07 0.70
CA SER A 1018 -2.83 35.63 -0.55
C SER A 1018 -4.35 35.49 -0.71
N ASP A 1019 -4.97 34.57 0.02
CA ASP A 1019 -6.42 34.27 -0.02
C ASP A 1019 -7.23 35.03 1.05
N GLY A 1020 -6.59 35.92 1.81
CA GLY A 1020 -7.21 36.66 2.90
C GLY A 1020 -7.16 35.95 4.26
N ASN A 1021 -6.53 34.77 4.36
CA ASN A 1021 -6.26 34.15 5.65
C ASN A 1021 -5.38 35.06 6.53
N THR A 1022 -5.77 35.22 7.80
CA THR A 1022 -5.14 36.19 8.71
C THR A 1022 -4.09 35.58 9.62
N ALA A 1023 -3.81 34.27 9.55
CA ALA A 1023 -2.78 33.64 10.38
C ALA A 1023 -1.42 33.65 9.65
N ALA A 1024 -0.37 34.06 10.36
CA ALA A 1024 1.01 33.87 9.92
C ALA A 1024 1.44 32.42 10.15
N ARG A 1025 2.19 31.84 9.21
CA ARG A 1025 2.67 30.46 9.27
C ARG A 1025 4.09 30.38 8.71
N ILE A 1026 5.06 30.08 9.56
CA ILE A 1026 6.48 29.95 9.19
C ILE A 1026 6.98 28.61 9.70
N TYR A 1027 7.31 27.73 8.76
CA TYR A 1027 7.82 26.41 9.08
C TYR A 1027 9.31 26.44 9.44
N GLU A 1028 10.10 27.32 8.82
CA GLU A 1028 11.50 27.50 9.16
C GLU A 1028 11.96 28.92 8.85
N PHE A 1029 12.85 29.43 9.68
CA PHE A 1029 13.45 30.75 9.68
C PHE A 1029 14.98 30.60 9.81
N ASP A 1030 15.61 30.13 8.74
CA ASP A 1030 17.05 29.92 8.69
C ASP A 1030 17.77 31.27 8.59
N VAL A 1031 18.77 31.50 9.44
CA VAL A 1031 19.67 32.67 9.36
C VAL A 1031 21.03 32.19 8.90
N ARG A 1032 21.36 32.42 7.63
CA ARG A 1032 22.54 31.90 6.94
C ARG A 1032 23.72 32.86 7.10
N GLY A 1033 24.83 32.41 7.68
CA GLY A 1033 26.05 33.22 7.91
C GLY A 1033 27.36 32.56 7.59
#